data_AF-A0A518DPJ2-F1
#
_entry.id   AF-A0A518DPJ2-F1
#
_cell.length_a   1.000
_cell.length_b   1.000
_cell.length_c   1.000
_cell.angle_alpha   90.00
_cell.angle_beta   90.00
_cell.angle_gamma   90.00
#
_symmetry.space_group_name_H-M   'P 1'
#
loop_
_entity.id
_entity.type
_entity.pdbx_description
1 polymer ?
#
loop_
_entity_poly.entity_id
_entity_poly.type
_entity_poly.pdbx_seq_one_letter_code
_entity_poly.pdbx_strand_id
1 'polypeptide(L)'
;MLAKRLLPGVLLLLSVMTAGAAEPEAKPIAKPNLDAWAHIPVYHDGRVMPLETYANLVKDSVCNKEKWPISINLTDYAQVEVSQAKQAVKTAETELEDAQKLLADAEASQAEDAAHQAEVAATVVKTSEAKLQAAEADLAKVVEKTKAAEGKIDWANSEYAPALAMFPEGKTQKWSSSEILLSWLSESKKWEVVPFIYCPHEKVRAMLGLVSFNDHGTRLQYVSPRQLAESEELQEYLKGLQERARSASGEFKMNDLDERVQQLVRAYSIYRFATFNPNEPLNYTEVLQPGSRSTLVKRVSEVMQLTQKKSGTNEDRSFIRLLQTFAAPEAARLTSIHPAASATMNSLENMMQLAAQVVNANTPQPGESIPRKPLTLEDARPLVLEFYQAATDLEKAISVERDQIEEFLNDSEDGQKLYDTFREFHYNTKELRRLAFECHTALYDERHGLQVTPAMNAWALSRNRDPAHASEVWFSLPTVLYSDELMEAFSPVQVKATRDAWKALTSAYVDRSADNRVEAVETAEVQLASSLRSLGEGIDQARQELVSEELSAADQDPQLLAVTAYPPYEIIHTEVTYNRLTPFLYSFALALIGLTCYSLSFGKMHRPMFWAGTLMMAICIGWTVYGFSLRVGVTGWAPVTNMYETVVFVPFIVALLGLWFLLLPLTWSGISDGWRLAAWPLNPLVNAIPAGNPVGGYLSGLKNPPLTKEQTDKMPAYSWAILGGVMSLVRLGLMAFVLWFLAFAPYADGGRSVVSLWPRQYDANGLMVWAVAFICLVGAVWFLPRMLLSLLASLVFIPWNWATSSQISKQLKETYARHPFGIASAGAAAFLFFLAAFVPLLPTDQPVLNENFSPLQPVLRSNFWLTIHVLTIVASYGAGFLAWGLGIVALFYYTAGKYRDPKVHAVSADILGGAVPQRKGPYVEQRKSGSVEEPDTDAPGFRRRPPEACSALAGYAYRAIQVAVLLLAAGTILGGLWADVSWGRFWGWDPKEVWALISFLVYVAVLHGRFAGWFNNFGLIAGTVFGATMIIMSWYGVNFALPKLADGNVGLHSYGTGAGGLEYVAGFVALNWVLLGIASARFWYETSDKVEPEQVDKPLKAEEILVEHVEAEVVEPGNKA
;
A
#
# COMPACT_ATOMS: atom_id res chain seq x y z
N MET A 1 -1.00 14.19 20.05
CA MET A 1 -1.46 13.42 18.87
C MET A 1 -2.18 12.13 19.28
N LEU A 2 -1.61 11.30 20.16
CA LEU A 2 -2.26 10.11 20.75
C LEU A 2 -3.66 10.42 21.35
N ALA A 3 -3.77 11.55 22.06
CA ALA A 3 -4.99 11.97 22.73
C ALA A 3 -6.16 12.22 21.75
N LYS A 4 -5.98 12.89 20.60
CA LYS A 4 -7.12 13.34 19.76
C LYS A 4 -7.79 12.23 18.92
N ARG A 5 -7.11 11.10 18.65
CA ARG A 5 -7.70 9.94 17.95
C ARG A 5 -8.10 8.78 18.88
N LEU A 6 -7.46 8.67 20.05
CA LEU A 6 -7.97 7.80 21.12
C LEU A 6 -9.12 8.47 21.88
N LEU A 7 -9.23 9.81 21.88
CA LEU A 7 -10.25 10.56 22.61
C LEU A 7 -11.67 10.11 22.28
N PRO A 8 -12.12 9.87 21.04
CA PRO A 8 -13.51 9.46 20.83
C PRO A 8 -13.82 8.08 21.44
N GLY A 9 -12.88 7.13 21.37
CA GLY A 9 -13.03 5.78 21.93
C GLY A 9 -12.78 5.68 23.44
N VAL A 10 -11.90 6.52 23.98
CA VAL A 10 -11.58 6.61 25.42
C VAL A 10 -12.52 7.58 26.15
N LEU A 11 -13.01 8.62 25.47
CA LEU A 11 -14.07 9.51 25.99
C LEU A 11 -15.43 8.85 25.96
N LEU A 12 -15.74 7.89 25.08
CA LEU A 12 -17.01 7.15 25.21
C LEU A 12 -17.11 6.42 26.57
N LEU A 13 -15.98 6.08 27.17
CA LEU A 13 -15.87 5.50 28.51
C LEU A 13 -15.76 6.55 29.64
N LEU A 14 -15.50 7.83 29.32
CA LEU A 14 -15.35 8.94 30.29
C LEU A 14 -16.42 10.05 30.16
N SER A 15 -17.24 10.05 29.10
CA SER A 15 -18.22 11.10 28.76
C SER A 15 -19.53 10.99 29.56
N VAL A 16 -19.56 10.15 30.60
CA VAL A 16 -20.67 10.11 31.56
C VAL A 16 -20.56 11.23 32.61
N MET A 17 -19.45 12.00 32.71
CA MET A 17 -19.26 12.86 33.89
C MET A 17 -18.84 14.33 33.73
N THR A 18 -18.66 14.92 32.54
CA THR A 18 -18.35 16.36 32.47
C THR A 18 -18.92 17.06 31.22
N ALA A 19 -20.13 17.62 31.35
CA ALA A 19 -20.63 18.63 30.43
C ALA A 19 -20.22 20.02 30.96
N GLY A 20 -19.16 20.59 30.39
CA GLY A 20 -18.76 21.98 30.60
C GLY A 20 -19.15 22.82 29.38
N ALA A 21 -19.82 23.94 29.62
CA ALA A 21 -20.42 24.82 28.62
C ALA A 21 -19.36 25.46 27.70
N ALA A 22 -19.62 25.44 26.39
CA ALA A 22 -18.96 26.26 25.39
C ALA A 22 -19.89 27.39 24.93
N GLU A 23 -19.31 28.55 24.65
CA GLU A 23 -19.95 29.80 24.22
C GLU A 23 -20.80 29.66 22.94
N PRO A 24 -21.77 30.58 22.70
CA PRO A 24 -22.72 30.44 21.60
C PRO A 24 -22.04 30.74 20.25
N GLU A 25 -21.64 29.69 19.53
CA GLU A 25 -21.21 29.78 18.13
C GLU A 25 -22.38 30.23 17.23
N ALA A 26 -22.06 31.05 16.22
CA ALA A 26 -22.98 31.37 15.13
C ALA A 26 -23.54 30.08 14.52
N LYS A 27 -24.84 30.05 14.16
CA LYS A 27 -25.49 28.87 13.59
C LYS A 27 -24.62 28.29 12.46
N PRO A 28 -24.08 27.07 12.60
CA PRO A 28 -23.29 26.45 11.54
C PRO A 28 -24.17 26.28 10.30
N ILE A 29 -23.59 26.52 9.11
CA ILE A 29 -24.26 26.19 7.85
C ILE A 29 -24.62 24.69 7.91
N ALA A 30 -25.91 24.38 7.78
CA ALA A 30 -26.36 22.99 7.77
C ALA A 30 -25.67 22.25 6.60
N LYS A 31 -25.00 21.15 6.93
CA LYS A 31 -24.22 20.38 5.96
C LYS A 31 -25.01 19.20 5.43
N PRO A 32 -25.09 19.02 4.10
CA PRO A 32 -25.71 17.85 3.52
C PRO A 32 -24.88 16.60 3.78
N ASN A 33 -25.54 15.46 3.95
CA ASN A 33 -24.87 14.16 3.98
C ASN A 33 -24.63 13.69 2.54
N LEU A 34 -23.38 13.77 2.07
CA LEU A 34 -23.03 13.42 0.69
C LEU A 34 -22.76 11.91 0.51
N ASP A 35 -23.70 11.07 0.95
CA ASP A 35 -23.49 9.62 0.98
C ASP A 35 -23.61 9.01 -0.41
N ALA A 36 -24.61 9.39 -1.21
CA ALA A 36 -24.76 8.87 -2.56
C ALA A 36 -23.61 9.33 -3.47
N TRP A 37 -23.18 10.59 -3.32
CA TRP A 37 -22.01 11.14 -3.99
C TRP A 37 -20.72 10.36 -3.68
N ALA A 38 -20.51 9.98 -2.41
CA ALA A 38 -19.36 9.17 -1.99
C ALA A 38 -19.28 7.78 -2.64
N HIS A 39 -20.43 7.23 -3.08
CA HIS A 39 -20.56 5.91 -3.70
C HIS A 39 -20.52 5.92 -5.23
N ILE A 40 -20.26 7.07 -5.89
CA ILE A 40 -20.09 7.10 -7.34
C ILE A 40 -18.79 6.35 -7.70
N PRO A 41 -18.81 5.34 -8.59
CA PRO A 41 -17.61 4.70 -9.08
C PRO A 41 -16.78 5.66 -9.93
N VAL A 42 -15.47 5.67 -9.68
CA VAL A 42 -14.48 6.49 -10.38
C VAL A 42 -13.32 5.61 -10.80
N TYR A 43 -12.88 5.74 -12.05
CA TYR A 43 -11.65 5.10 -12.50
C TYR A 43 -10.45 6.03 -12.24
N HIS A 44 -9.42 5.50 -11.58
CA HIS A 44 -8.19 6.23 -11.35
C HIS A 44 -7.03 5.25 -11.23
N ASP A 45 -5.90 5.57 -11.87
CA ASP A 45 -4.65 4.80 -11.80
C ASP A 45 -4.83 3.27 -11.98
N GLY A 46 -5.62 2.84 -12.97
CA GLY A 46 -5.72 1.39 -13.28
C GLY A 46 -6.83 0.64 -12.54
N ARG A 47 -7.64 1.30 -11.71
CA ARG A 47 -8.67 0.68 -10.87
C ARG A 47 -9.93 1.53 -10.78
N VAL A 48 -11.09 0.87 -10.71
CA VAL A 48 -12.35 1.51 -10.31
C VAL A 48 -12.47 1.50 -8.78
N MET A 49 -12.81 2.65 -8.20
CA MET A 49 -12.95 2.87 -6.74
C MET A 49 -14.11 3.83 -6.45
N PRO A 50 -14.65 3.87 -5.22
CA PRO A 50 -15.61 4.90 -4.83
C PRO A 50 -15.01 6.30 -4.91
N LEU A 51 -15.86 7.29 -5.22
CA LEU A 51 -15.50 8.70 -5.26
C LEU A 51 -14.90 9.16 -3.93
N GLU A 52 -15.36 8.64 -2.79
CA GLU A 52 -14.76 8.92 -1.49
C GLU A 52 -13.27 8.53 -1.44
N THR A 53 -12.89 7.37 -1.99
CA THR A 53 -11.48 6.95 -2.06
C THR A 53 -10.69 7.88 -2.97
N TYR A 54 -11.20 8.16 -4.17
CA TYR A 54 -10.57 9.10 -5.10
C TYR A 54 -10.39 10.50 -4.48
N ALA A 55 -11.43 11.00 -3.83
CA ALA A 55 -11.43 12.31 -3.19
C ALA A 55 -10.40 12.37 -2.05
N ASN A 56 -10.21 11.28 -1.29
CA ASN A 56 -9.14 11.20 -0.29
C ASN A 56 -7.74 11.26 -0.92
N LEU A 57 -7.50 10.57 -2.05
CA LEU A 57 -6.24 10.61 -2.78
C LEU A 57 -5.92 12.00 -3.34
N VAL A 58 -6.90 12.62 -3.98
CA VAL A 58 -6.80 13.99 -4.50
C VAL A 58 -6.53 14.96 -3.36
N LYS A 59 -7.31 14.88 -2.29
CA LYS A 59 -7.15 15.73 -1.10
C LYS A 59 -5.77 15.58 -0.46
N ASP A 60 -5.28 14.35 -0.29
CA ASP A 60 -3.94 14.09 0.29
C ASP A 60 -2.83 14.67 -0.59
N SER A 61 -3.01 14.62 -1.92
CA SER A 61 -2.02 15.12 -2.88
C SER A 61 -2.00 16.65 -2.97
N VAL A 62 -3.12 17.32 -2.71
CA VAL A 62 -3.27 18.77 -2.87
C VAL A 62 -3.15 19.53 -1.54
N CYS A 63 -3.84 19.06 -0.50
CA CYS A 63 -3.98 19.74 0.79
C CYS A 63 -3.04 19.16 1.87
N ASN A 64 -2.14 18.24 1.49
CA ASN A 64 -1.34 17.38 2.38
C ASN A 64 -2.21 16.42 3.22
N LYS A 65 -1.57 15.42 3.83
CA LYS A 65 -2.19 14.42 4.72
C LYS A 65 -2.66 14.96 6.07
N GLU A 66 -2.71 16.29 6.23
CA GLU A 66 -3.20 16.89 7.47
C GLU A 66 -4.69 16.56 7.71
N LYS A 67 -5.06 16.63 9.00
CA LYS A 67 -6.20 15.95 9.61
C LYS A 67 -7.52 16.23 8.89
N TRP A 68 -8.22 15.14 8.54
CA TRP A 68 -9.66 15.15 8.36
C TRP A 68 -10.34 15.74 9.61
N PRO A 69 -11.23 16.74 9.48
CA PRO A 69 -11.58 17.50 8.25
C PRO A 69 -10.63 18.64 7.94
N ILE A 70 -10.41 18.90 6.63
CA ILE A 70 -9.65 20.07 6.18
C ILE A 70 -10.30 21.30 6.79
N SER A 71 -9.51 22.07 7.53
CA SER A 71 -9.97 23.26 8.24
C SER A 71 -9.25 24.46 7.67
N ILE A 72 -9.96 25.30 6.91
CA ILE A 72 -9.41 26.53 6.32
C ILE A 72 -9.96 27.71 7.11
N ASN A 73 -9.07 28.59 7.54
CA ASN A 73 -9.41 29.83 8.22
C ASN A 73 -8.88 31.00 7.40
N LEU A 74 -9.77 31.74 6.73
CA LEU A 74 -9.36 32.87 5.89
C LEU A 74 -8.82 34.04 6.73
N THR A 75 -9.22 34.15 7.99
CA THR A 75 -8.74 35.21 8.90
C THR A 75 -7.22 35.17 9.04
N ASP A 76 -6.62 33.97 9.09
CA ASP A 76 -5.17 33.79 9.23
C ASP A 76 -4.40 34.30 8.01
N TYR A 77 -5.03 34.39 6.84
CA TYR A 77 -4.44 34.82 5.57
C TYR A 77 -4.81 36.26 5.22
N ALA A 78 -6.01 36.71 5.55
CA ALA A 78 -6.46 38.08 5.28
C ALA A 78 -5.70 39.14 6.11
N GLN A 79 -5.18 38.78 7.28
CA GLN A 79 -4.36 39.68 8.10
C GLN A 79 -2.92 39.85 7.57
N VAL A 80 -2.54 39.12 6.52
CA VAL A 80 -1.17 39.01 6.03
C VAL A 80 -0.82 40.08 4.99
N GLU A 81 -1.82 40.75 4.40
CA GLU A 81 -1.64 41.79 3.36
C GLU A 81 -0.64 42.88 3.82
N VAL A 82 -0.71 43.32 5.09
CA VAL A 82 0.21 44.33 5.65
C VAL A 82 1.64 43.79 5.75
N SER A 83 1.81 42.54 6.17
CA SER A 83 3.12 41.90 6.32
C SER A 83 3.76 41.57 4.98
N GLN A 84 2.97 41.20 3.97
CA GLN A 84 3.41 41.08 2.57
C GLN A 84 3.87 42.42 2.00
N ALA A 85 3.07 43.48 2.17
CA ALA A 85 3.44 44.82 1.69
C ALA A 85 4.71 45.34 2.38
N LYS A 86 4.88 45.10 3.68
CA LYS A 86 6.14 45.40 4.40
C LYS A 86 7.32 44.60 3.87
N GLN A 87 7.11 43.33 3.53
CA GLN A 87 8.16 42.48 2.97
C GLN A 87 8.54 42.91 1.56
N ALA A 88 7.59 43.33 0.72
CA ALA A 88 7.86 43.89 -0.60
C ALA A 88 8.71 45.17 -0.52
N VAL A 89 8.43 46.07 0.43
CA VAL A 89 9.28 47.25 0.71
C VAL A 89 10.69 46.80 1.09
N LYS A 90 10.84 45.86 2.02
CA LYS A 90 12.15 45.35 2.45
C LYS A 90 12.93 44.70 1.30
N THR A 91 12.27 43.96 0.42
CA THR A 91 12.90 43.38 -0.78
C THR A 91 13.36 44.47 -1.72
N ALA A 92 12.54 45.49 -1.99
CA ALA A 92 12.90 46.62 -2.84
C ALA A 92 14.05 47.46 -2.26
N GLU A 93 14.13 47.62 -0.93
CA GLU A 93 15.29 48.22 -0.24
C GLU A 93 16.56 47.43 -0.51
N THR A 94 16.48 46.10 -0.42
CA THR A 94 17.64 45.20 -0.65
C THR A 94 18.08 45.24 -2.12
N GLU A 95 17.14 45.19 -3.08
CA GLU A 95 17.44 45.33 -4.52
C GLU A 95 18.11 46.66 -4.84
N LEU A 96 17.71 47.73 -4.16
CA LEU A 96 18.32 49.05 -4.32
C LEU A 96 19.76 49.07 -3.77
N GLU A 97 20.00 48.48 -2.59
CA GLU A 97 21.36 48.34 -2.03
C GLU A 97 22.29 47.55 -2.96
N ASP A 98 21.82 46.43 -3.52
CA ASP A 98 22.58 45.61 -4.46
C ASP A 98 22.87 46.34 -5.78
N ALA A 99 21.88 47.06 -6.32
CA ALA A 99 22.05 47.87 -7.53
C ALA A 99 23.06 49.01 -7.32
N GLN A 100 23.03 49.67 -6.15
CA GLN A 100 23.99 50.72 -5.80
C GLN A 100 25.40 50.16 -5.66
N LYS A 101 25.54 48.94 -5.13
CA LYS A 101 26.83 48.25 -5.04
C LYS A 101 27.38 47.88 -6.42
N LEU A 102 26.54 47.36 -7.31
CA LEU A 102 26.92 47.07 -8.70
C LEU A 102 27.37 48.32 -9.46
N LEU A 103 26.70 49.45 -9.25
CA LEU A 103 27.13 50.73 -9.80
C LEU A 103 28.50 51.16 -9.27
N ALA A 104 28.72 51.05 -7.96
CA ALA A 104 30.02 51.38 -7.36
C ALA A 104 31.16 50.48 -7.87
N ASP A 105 30.89 49.18 -8.06
CA ASP A 105 31.86 48.22 -8.61
C ASP A 105 32.15 48.50 -10.10
N ALA A 106 31.13 48.88 -10.89
CA ALA A 106 31.29 49.25 -12.29
C ALA A 106 32.07 50.57 -12.47
N GLU A 107 31.81 51.57 -11.62
CA GLU A 107 32.54 52.84 -11.59
C GLU A 107 34.00 52.69 -11.14
N ALA A 108 34.29 51.68 -10.31
CA ALA A 108 35.64 51.36 -9.86
C ALA A 108 36.45 50.48 -10.85
N SER A 109 35.79 49.90 -11.86
CA SER A 109 36.41 49.02 -12.85
C SER A 109 37.30 49.79 -13.83
N GLN A 110 38.48 49.25 -14.13
CA GLN A 110 39.40 49.78 -15.17
C GLN A 110 39.22 49.09 -16.54
N ALA A 111 38.14 48.32 -16.71
CA ALA A 111 37.86 47.63 -17.97
C ALA A 111 37.47 48.61 -19.09
N GLU A 112 37.76 48.26 -20.35
CA GLU A 112 37.51 49.11 -21.53
C GLU A 112 36.01 49.45 -21.73
N ASP A 113 35.12 48.62 -21.17
CA ASP A 113 33.66 48.76 -21.19
C ASP A 113 33.07 49.37 -19.89
N ALA A 114 33.90 49.78 -18.93
CA ALA A 114 33.46 50.27 -17.62
C ALA A 114 32.46 51.44 -17.69
N ALA A 115 32.63 52.36 -18.65
CA ALA A 115 31.70 53.47 -18.85
C ALA A 115 30.29 53.00 -19.27
N HIS A 116 30.21 51.98 -20.13
CA HIS A 116 28.94 51.41 -20.55
C HIS A 116 28.30 50.58 -19.42
N GLN A 117 29.12 49.82 -18.67
CA GLN A 117 28.65 49.06 -17.51
C GLN A 117 28.11 49.98 -16.41
N ALA A 118 28.76 51.11 -16.14
CA ALA A 118 28.29 52.12 -15.18
C ALA A 118 26.97 52.78 -15.65
N GLU A 119 26.81 53.06 -16.94
CA GLU A 119 25.56 53.61 -17.49
C GLU A 119 24.38 52.63 -17.35
N VAL A 120 24.62 51.34 -17.63
CA VAL A 120 23.63 50.28 -17.41
C VAL A 120 23.30 50.14 -15.93
N ALA A 121 24.31 50.09 -15.04
CA ALA A 121 24.11 49.98 -13.60
C ALA A 121 23.35 51.19 -13.02
N ALA A 122 23.61 52.41 -13.50
CA ALA A 122 22.87 53.61 -13.10
C ALA A 122 21.39 53.55 -13.51
N THR A 123 21.10 52.95 -14.67
CA THR A 123 19.73 52.70 -15.13
C THR A 123 19.03 51.68 -14.22
N VAL A 124 19.74 50.64 -13.77
CA VAL A 124 19.23 49.64 -12.82
C VAL A 124 18.90 50.30 -11.48
N VAL A 125 19.81 51.13 -10.93
CA VAL A 125 19.56 51.88 -9.67
C VAL A 125 18.28 52.72 -9.78
N LYS A 126 18.13 53.49 -10.87
CA LYS A 126 16.93 54.32 -11.08
C LYS A 126 15.64 53.50 -11.17
N THR A 127 15.73 52.29 -11.72
CA THR A 127 14.60 51.35 -11.80
C THR A 127 14.27 50.79 -10.42
N SER A 128 15.27 50.43 -9.62
CA SER A 128 15.10 49.95 -8.25
C SER A 128 14.53 51.03 -7.31
N GLU A 129 14.93 52.30 -7.46
CA GLU A 129 14.33 53.42 -6.72
C GLU A 129 12.84 53.59 -7.04
N ALA A 130 12.47 53.48 -8.32
CA ALA A 130 11.07 53.56 -8.74
C ALA A 130 10.24 52.38 -8.19
N LYS A 131 10.81 51.16 -8.15
CA LYS A 131 10.18 49.99 -7.52
C LYS A 131 9.95 50.21 -6.01
N LEU A 132 10.94 50.75 -5.30
CA LEU A 132 10.81 51.04 -3.86
C LEU A 132 9.70 52.06 -3.60
N GLN A 133 9.65 53.15 -4.35
CA GLN A 133 8.59 54.16 -4.23
C GLN A 133 7.20 53.56 -4.51
N ALA A 134 7.08 52.68 -5.51
CA ALA A 134 5.83 51.97 -5.81
C ALA A 134 5.42 51.05 -4.65
N ALA A 135 6.35 50.30 -4.07
CA ALA A 135 6.10 49.40 -2.94
C ALA A 135 5.68 50.16 -1.67
N GLU A 136 6.32 51.29 -1.36
CA GLU A 136 5.95 52.16 -0.22
C GLU A 136 4.56 52.78 -0.39
N ALA A 137 4.22 53.21 -1.61
CA ALA A 137 2.88 53.71 -1.94
C ALA A 137 1.81 52.63 -1.81
N ASP A 138 2.13 51.38 -2.18
CA ASP A 138 1.22 50.26 -2.05
C ASP A 138 1.02 49.84 -0.58
N LEU A 139 2.10 49.81 0.21
CA LEU A 139 2.03 49.64 1.66
C LEU A 139 1.14 50.70 2.31
N ALA A 140 1.24 51.97 1.90
CA ALA A 140 0.39 53.04 2.42
C ALA A 140 -1.11 52.79 2.13
N LYS A 141 -1.45 52.33 0.91
CA LYS A 141 -2.83 51.96 0.53
C LYS A 141 -3.34 50.77 1.33
N VAL A 142 -2.53 49.72 1.47
CA VAL A 142 -2.90 48.51 2.24
C VAL A 142 -3.11 48.85 3.72
N VAL A 143 -2.26 49.71 4.29
CA VAL A 143 -2.40 50.21 5.67
C VAL A 143 -3.65 51.08 5.82
N GLU A 144 -4.02 51.88 4.82
CA GLU A 144 -5.26 52.68 4.82
C GLU A 144 -6.51 51.78 4.75
N LYS A 145 -6.50 50.78 3.86
CA LYS A 145 -7.56 49.78 3.69
C LYS A 145 -7.79 48.94 4.95
N THR A 146 -6.71 48.60 5.67
CA THR A 146 -6.77 47.81 6.91
C THR A 146 -7.04 48.64 8.17
N LYS A 147 -6.95 49.97 8.11
CA LYS A 147 -7.25 50.90 9.22
C LYS A 147 -8.73 51.19 9.42
N ALA A 148 -9.61 50.79 8.50
CA ALA A 148 -11.06 51.00 8.63
C ALA A 148 -11.70 50.02 9.64
N ALA A 149 -11.66 50.43 10.91
CA ALA A 149 -12.39 49.90 12.08
C ALA A 149 -11.73 48.76 12.90
N GLU A 150 -11.10 49.13 14.01
CA GLU A 150 -11.09 48.36 15.28
C GLU A 150 -10.76 46.85 15.18
N GLY A 151 -9.78 46.46 14.35
CA GLY A 151 -9.37 45.06 14.25
C GLY A 151 -10.34 44.12 13.53
N LYS A 152 -11.29 44.66 12.74
CA LYS A 152 -12.18 43.87 11.87
C LYS A 152 -11.73 44.00 10.41
N ILE A 153 -11.62 42.85 9.74
CA ILE A 153 -11.26 42.77 8.32
C ILE A 153 -12.43 43.27 7.47
N ASP A 154 -12.17 44.21 6.54
CA ASP A 154 -13.13 44.61 5.51
C ASP A 154 -13.21 43.54 4.41
N TRP A 155 -14.02 42.52 4.68
CA TRP A 155 -14.20 41.38 3.80
C TRP A 155 -14.71 41.76 2.41
N ALA A 156 -15.56 42.79 2.29
CA ALA A 156 -16.19 43.17 1.03
C ALA A 156 -15.17 43.66 -0.02
N ASN A 157 -14.07 44.28 0.43
CA ASN A 157 -13.00 44.77 -0.42
C ASN A 157 -11.73 43.88 -0.37
N SER A 158 -11.77 42.75 0.32
CA SER A 158 -10.65 41.79 0.38
C SER A 158 -10.50 40.97 -0.90
N GLU A 159 -9.32 40.41 -1.15
CA GLU A 159 -9.11 39.46 -2.25
C GLU A 159 -10.00 38.20 -2.13
N TYR A 160 -10.44 37.89 -0.90
CA TYR A 160 -11.29 36.75 -0.56
C TYR A 160 -12.78 37.03 -0.74
N ALA A 161 -13.19 38.23 -1.17
CA ALA A 161 -14.60 38.59 -1.37
C ALA A 161 -15.41 37.55 -2.19
N PRO A 162 -14.88 36.97 -3.29
CA PRO A 162 -15.57 35.92 -4.05
C PRO A 162 -15.87 34.65 -3.24
N ALA A 163 -15.07 34.35 -2.21
CA ALA A 163 -15.16 33.14 -1.41
C ALA A 163 -16.00 33.31 -0.12
N LEU A 164 -16.39 34.52 0.27
CA LEU A 164 -17.10 34.79 1.53
C LEU A 164 -18.42 34.04 1.68
N ALA A 165 -19.12 33.77 0.57
CA ALA A 165 -20.34 32.95 0.61
C ALA A 165 -20.06 31.53 1.15
N MET A 166 -18.83 31.02 0.98
CA MET A 166 -18.39 29.73 1.51
C MET A 166 -17.84 29.86 2.94
N PHE A 167 -17.35 31.05 3.32
CA PHE A 167 -16.72 31.35 4.60
C PHE A 167 -17.37 32.57 5.28
N PRO A 168 -18.51 32.40 5.98
CA PRO A 168 -19.17 33.50 6.66
C PRO A 168 -18.21 34.18 7.65
N GLU A 169 -17.96 35.49 7.45
CA GLU A 169 -17.02 36.30 8.25
C GLU A 169 -15.57 35.75 8.27
N GLY A 170 -15.18 34.93 7.28
CA GLY A 170 -13.85 34.31 7.20
C GLY A 170 -13.55 33.25 8.26
N LYS A 171 -14.57 32.83 9.02
CA LYS A 171 -14.46 31.83 10.09
C LYS A 171 -14.05 30.46 9.56
N THR A 172 -13.43 29.66 10.43
CA THR A 172 -12.99 28.30 10.10
C THR A 172 -14.16 27.46 9.59
N GLN A 173 -14.00 26.92 8.39
CA GLN A 173 -14.90 25.95 7.82
C GLN A 173 -14.19 24.62 7.64
N LYS A 174 -14.95 23.54 7.81
CA LYS A 174 -14.48 22.17 7.68
C LYS A 174 -14.99 21.60 6.36
N TRP A 175 -14.29 20.66 5.73
CA TRP A 175 -14.82 19.88 4.61
C TRP A 175 -14.50 18.39 4.76
N SER A 176 -15.43 17.52 4.35
CA SER A 176 -15.06 16.14 4.04
C SER A 176 -14.32 16.09 2.70
N SER A 177 -13.61 15.00 2.42
CA SER A 177 -12.88 14.81 1.17
C SER A 177 -13.83 14.84 -0.04
N SER A 178 -14.96 14.15 0.05
CA SER A 178 -16.01 14.15 -0.97
C SER A 178 -16.68 15.52 -1.14
N GLU A 179 -16.92 16.26 -0.05
CA GLU A 179 -17.53 17.60 -0.08
C GLU A 179 -16.61 18.63 -0.73
N ILE A 180 -15.30 18.62 -0.41
CA ILE A 180 -14.37 19.59 -1.02
C ILE A 180 -14.26 19.39 -2.52
N LEU A 181 -14.26 18.14 -3.00
CA LEU A 181 -14.22 17.84 -4.43
C LEU A 181 -15.49 18.33 -5.14
N LEU A 182 -16.68 18.14 -4.54
CA LEU A 182 -17.93 18.71 -5.06
C LEU A 182 -17.88 20.24 -5.10
N SER A 183 -17.33 20.87 -4.06
CA SER A 183 -17.18 22.32 -4.01
C SER A 183 -16.19 22.84 -5.07
N TRP A 184 -15.09 22.15 -5.33
CA TRP A 184 -14.15 22.47 -6.41
C TRP A 184 -14.81 22.38 -7.79
N LEU A 185 -15.60 21.33 -8.03
CA LEU A 185 -16.29 21.13 -9.31
C LEU A 185 -17.43 22.14 -9.54
N SER A 186 -18.15 22.53 -8.49
CA SER A 186 -19.31 23.43 -8.58
C SER A 186 -18.96 24.91 -8.51
N GLU A 187 -17.87 25.26 -7.80
CA GLU A 187 -17.51 26.66 -7.48
C GLU A 187 -16.02 26.95 -7.74
N SER A 188 -15.41 26.33 -8.76
CA SER A 188 -13.98 26.45 -9.09
C SER A 188 -13.46 27.90 -9.07
N LYS A 189 -14.20 28.84 -9.67
CA LYS A 189 -13.85 30.27 -9.70
C LYS A 189 -13.73 30.92 -8.32
N LYS A 190 -14.49 30.45 -7.32
CA LYS A 190 -14.41 30.96 -5.94
C LYS A 190 -13.20 30.39 -5.21
N TRP A 191 -12.78 29.17 -5.57
CA TRP A 191 -11.61 28.50 -4.99
C TRP A 191 -10.27 29.06 -5.48
N GLU A 192 -10.25 29.83 -6.56
CA GLU A 192 -9.05 30.50 -7.08
C GLU A 192 -8.31 31.33 -6.03
N VAL A 193 -9.07 32.01 -5.15
CA VAL A 193 -8.52 32.90 -4.11
C VAL A 193 -8.34 32.21 -2.76
N VAL A 194 -8.81 30.97 -2.59
CA VAL A 194 -8.77 30.28 -1.29
C VAL A 194 -7.42 29.58 -1.12
N PRO A 195 -6.70 29.78 0.00
CA PRO A 195 -5.42 29.12 0.24
C PRO A 195 -5.65 27.71 0.80
N PHE A 196 -5.49 26.69 -0.05
CA PHE A 196 -5.64 25.28 0.34
C PHE A 196 -4.55 24.36 -0.22
N ILE A 197 -3.75 24.81 -1.19
CA ILE A 197 -2.66 24.00 -1.75
C ILE A 197 -1.49 24.03 -0.79
N TYR A 198 -0.98 22.86 -0.39
CA TYR A 198 0.05 22.77 0.63
C TYR A 198 1.42 23.29 0.13
N CYS A 199 1.95 24.31 0.80
CA CYS A 199 3.25 24.91 0.55
C CYS A 199 3.83 25.48 1.87
N PRO A 200 4.48 24.63 2.71
CA PRO A 200 5.07 25.05 3.97
C PRO A 200 6.51 25.59 3.81
N HIS A 201 7.15 25.37 2.66
CA HIS A 201 8.58 25.62 2.46
C HIS A 201 8.85 27.12 2.25
N GLU A 202 9.68 27.70 3.11
CA GLU A 202 9.88 29.16 3.19
C GLU A 202 10.41 29.76 1.88
N LYS A 203 11.41 29.13 1.23
CA LYS A 203 11.94 29.66 -0.04
C LYS A 203 10.94 29.58 -1.19
N VAL A 204 10.05 28.57 -1.18
CA VAL A 204 9.03 28.45 -2.22
C VAL A 204 7.95 29.49 -2.00
N ARG A 205 7.58 29.77 -0.74
CA ARG A 205 6.67 30.87 -0.40
C ARG A 205 7.26 32.23 -0.76
N ALA A 206 8.56 32.44 -0.51
CA ALA A 206 9.24 33.67 -0.88
C ALA A 206 9.22 33.92 -2.40
N MET A 207 9.43 32.88 -3.22
CA MET A 207 9.29 32.93 -4.69
C MET A 207 7.87 33.30 -5.17
N LEU A 208 6.86 33.06 -4.32
CA LEU A 208 5.48 33.47 -4.58
C LEU A 208 5.15 34.86 -4.01
N GLY A 209 6.11 35.56 -3.43
CA GLY A 209 5.88 36.83 -2.71
C GLY A 209 5.10 36.67 -1.41
N LEU A 210 5.10 35.48 -0.80
CA LEU A 210 4.29 35.15 0.38
C LEU A 210 5.13 35.00 1.65
N VAL A 211 4.63 35.53 2.77
CA VAL A 211 5.25 35.35 4.08
C VAL A 211 4.93 33.96 4.65
N SER A 212 5.82 33.46 5.52
CA SER A 212 5.68 32.13 6.16
C SER A 212 4.92 32.15 7.48
N PHE A 213 4.74 33.32 8.09
CA PHE A 213 4.06 33.49 9.37
C PHE A 213 3.12 34.69 9.28
N ASN A 214 1.97 34.58 9.94
CA ASN A 214 1.12 35.75 10.15
C ASN A 214 1.60 36.60 11.33
N ASP A 215 0.93 37.73 11.55
CA ASP A 215 1.26 38.71 12.60
C ASP A 215 1.17 38.14 14.03
N HIS A 216 0.48 37.00 14.20
CA HIS A 216 0.33 36.29 15.47
C HIS A 216 1.36 35.16 15.67
N GLY A 217 2.30 34.98 14.73
CA GLY A 217 3.32 33.93 14.80
C GLY A 217 2.82 32.53 14.39
N THR A 218 1.63 32.43 13.80
CA THR A 218 1.10 31.17 13.24
C THR A 218 1.74 30.92 11.87
N ARG A 219 2.28 29.73 11.66
CA ARG A 219 2.87 29.34 10.37
C ARG A 219 1.78 29.16 9.31
N LEU A 220 1.92 29.88 8.21
CA LEU A 220 1.06 29.75 7.02
C LEU A 220 1.60 28.62 6.15
N GLN A 221 0.74 27.67 5.83
CA GLN A 221 1.13 26.43 5.14
C GLN A 221 0.44 26.25 3.79
N TYR A 222 -0.50 27.12 3.45
CA TYR A 222 -1.28 26.99 2.22
C TYR A 222 -1.10 28.19 1.30
N VAL A 223 -1.35 27.97 0.02
CA VAL A 223 -1.34 28.98 -1.05
C VAL A 223 -2.57 28.79 -1.93
N SER A 224 -3.01 29.86 -2.57
CA SER A 224 -4.18 29.82 -3.46
C SER A 224 -3.78 29.44 -4.90
N PRO A 225 -4.67 28.80 -5.67
CA PRO A 225 -4.44 28.51 -7.08
C PRO A 225 -4.05 29.74 -7.90
N ARG A 226 -4.67 30.90 -7.60
CA ARG A 226 -4.38 32.17 -8.27
C ARG A 226 -2.95 32.65 -8.03
N GLN A 227 -2.47 32.59 -6.78
CA GLN A 227 -1.10 32.97 -6.43
C GLN A 227 -0.05 32.15 -7.19
N LEU A 228 -0.35 30.88 -7.51
CA LEU A 228 0.53 30.04 -8.32
C LEU A 228 0.45 30.39 -9.80
N ALA A 229 -0.77 30.62 -10.32
CA ALA A 229 -0.99 30.93 -11.72
C ALA A 229 -0.35 32.27 -12.16
N GLU A 230 -0.36 33.27 -11.27
CA GLU A 230 0.09 34.64 -11.52
C GLU A 230 1.57 34.89 -11.17
N SER A 231 2.28 33.92 -10.58
CA SER A 231 3.68 34.08 -10.19
C SER A 231 4.65 34.00 -11.39
N GLU A 232 5.25 35.13 -11.77
CA GLU A 232 6.26 35.19 -12.83
C GLU A 232 7.57 34.48 -12.42
N GLU A 233 8.02 34.66 -11.17
CA GLU A 233 9.22 34.01 -10.64
C GLU A 233 9.11 32.48 -10.66
N LEU A 234 7.93 31.92 -10.33
CA LEU A 234 7.70 30.49 -10.42
C LEU A 234 7.81 29.99 -11.87
N GLN A 235 7.23 30.72 -12.82
CA GLN A 235 7.30 30.36 -14.24
C GLN A 235 8.74 30.41 -14.77
N GLU A 236 9.50 31.45 -14.41
CA GLU A 236 10.92 31.56 -14.77
C GLU A 236 11.76 30.44 -14.16
N TYR A 237 11.50 30.09 -12.89
CA TYR A 237 12.17 28.97 -12.22
C TYR A 237 11.90 27.64 -12.92
N LEU A 238 10.66 27.38 -13.32
CA LEU A 238 10.27 26.15 -14.03
C LEU A 238 10.93 26.05 -15.41
N LYS A 239 11.00 27.16 -16.14
CA LYS A 239 11.72 27.23 -17.41
C LYS A 239 13.21 26.92 -17.22
N GLY A 240 13.85 27.56 -16.24
CA GLY A 240 15.24 27.29 -15.89
C GLY A 240 15.49 25.85 -15.43
N LEU A 241 14.54 25.25 -14.71
CA LEU A 241 14.58 23.84 -14.32
C LEU A 241 14.55 22.92 -15.55
N GLN A 242 13.67 23.20 -16.52
CA GLN A 242 13.62 22.44 -17.76
C GLN A 242 14.90 22.58 -18.59
N GLU A 243 15.46 23.78 -18.69
CA GLU A 243 16.71 24.03 -19.41
C GLU A 243 17.90 23.29 -18.78
N ARG A 244 17.99 23.30 -17.44
CA ARG A 244 18.97 22.48 -16.69
C ARG A 244 18.77 20.99 -16.94
N ALA A 245 17.53 20.52 -16.98
CA ALA A 245 17.22 19.12 -17.27
C ALA A 245 17.60 18.72 -18.71
N ARG A 246 17.32 19.57 -19.71
CA ARG A 246 17.67 19.30 -21.13
C ARG A 246 19.17 19.36 -21.41
N SER A 247 19.90 20.22 -20.71
CA SER A 247 21.35 20.38 -20.87
C SER A 247 22.19 19.35 -20.11
N ALA A 248 21.56 18.54 -19.25
CA ALA A 248 22.23 17.48 -18.53
C ALA A 248 22.69 16.37 -19.48
N SER A 249 24.00 16.12 -19.56
CA SER A 249 24.59 15.04 -20.36
C SER A 249 24.40 13.64 -19.74
N GLY A 250 23.65 13.54 -18.65
CA GLY A 250 23.40 12.33 -17.84
C GLY A 250 22.12 12.49 -17.01
N GLU A 251 21.93 11.64 -16.00
CA GLU A 251 20.73 11.70 -15.14
C GLU A 251 20.65 13.02 -14.37
N PHE A 252 19.62 13.82 -14.64
CA PHE A 252 19.40 15.11 -14.00
C PHE A 252 18.98 14.92 -12.54
N LYS A 253 19.87 15.24 -11.59
CA LYS A 253 19.58 15.21 -10.15
C LYS A 253 18.97 16.53 -9.70
N MET A 254 17.70 16.47 -9.26
CA MET A 254 17.00 17.60 -8.65
C MET A 254 17.62 17.94 -7.28
N ASN A 255 17.69 19.24 -6.96
CA ASN A 255 17.99 19.67 -5.59
C ASN A 255 16.70 19.68 -4.74
N ASP A 256 16.81 19.88 -3.42
CA ASP A 256 15.63 19.89 -2.52
C ASP A 256 14.61 20.97 -2.92
N LEU A 257 15.05 22.15 -3.39
CA LEU A 257 14.13 23.20 -3.86
C LEU A 257 13.38 22.77 -5.14
N ASP A 258 14.07 22.13 -6.09
CA ASP A 258 13.50 21.59 -7.33
C ASP A 258 12.40 20.57 -7.01
N GLU A 259 12.66 19.66 -6.06
CA GLU A 259 11.68 18.67 -5.60
C GLU A 259 10.45 19.34 -4.97
N ARG A 260 10.64 20.35 -4.13
CA ARG A 260 9.53 21.08 -3.49
C ARG A 260 8.68 21.87 -4.50
N VAL A 261 9.32 22.50 -5.49
CA VAL A 261 8.62 23.22 -6.57
C VAL A 261 7.83 22.25 -7.44
N GLN A 262 8.42 21.11 -7.83
CA GLN A 262 7.72 20.06 -8.58
C GLN A 262 6.52 19.49 -7.81
N GLN A 263 6.66 19.27 -6.49
CA GLN A 263 5.54 18.83 -5.64
C GLN A 263 4.39 19.84 -5.63
N LEU A 264 4.71 21.13 -5.51
CA LEU A 264 3.72 22.21 -5.52
C LEU A 264 2.99 22.29 -6.87
N VAL A 265 3.74 22.26 -7.98
CA VAL A 265 3.17 22.28 -9.33
C VAL A 265 2.30 21.05 -9.56
N ARG A 266 2.73 19.87 -9.11
CA ARG A 266 1.93 18.64 -9.19
C ARG A 266 0.61 18.76 -8.43
N ALA A 267 0.63 19.26 -7.19
CA ALA A 267 -0.57 19.50 -6.39
C ALA A 267 -1.54 20.46 -7.11
N TYR A 268 -1.00 21.55 -7.66
CA TYR A 268 -1.76 22.50 -8.45
C TYR A 268 -2.34 21.87 -9.74
N SER A 269 -1.57 21.07 -10.47
CA SER A 269 -2.04 20.37 -11.66
C SER A 269 -3.19 19.40 -11.34
N ILE A 270 -3.10 18.64 -10.25
CA ILE A 270 -4.18 17.73 -9.81
C ILE A 270 -5.48 18.52 -9.56
N TYR A 271 -5.41 19.66 -8.88
CA TYR A 271 -6.56 20.54 -8.70
C TYR A 271 -7.13 20.99 -10.05
N ARG A 272 -6.27 21.44 -10.98
CA ARG A 272 -6.68 21.92 -12.31
C ARG A 272 -7.34 20.85 -13.16
N PHE A 273 -6.82 19.63 -13.13
CA PHE A 273 -7.43 18.49 -13.80
C PHE A 273 -8.79 18.13 -13.21
N ALA A 274 -8.91 18.15 -11.88
CA ALA A 274 -10.18 17.91 -11.20
C ALA A 274 -11.22 18.99 -11.54
N THR A 275 -10.82 20.26 -11.70
CA THR A 275 -11.71 21.38 -12.02
C THR A 275 -11.78 21.73 -13.51
N PHE A 276 -11.33 20.82 -14.38
CA PHE A 276 -11.29 21.10 -15.82
C PHE A 276 -12.69 21.39 -16.36
N ASN A 277 -12.82 22.52 -17.08
CA ASN A 277 -14.07 22.93 -17.72
C ASN A 277 -13.79 23.20 -19.20
N PRO A 278 -14.39 22.45 -20.12
CA PRO A 278 -14.08 22.56 -21.54
C PRO A 278 -14.57 23.87 -22.16
N ASN A 279 -15.50 24.58 -21.52
CA ASN A 279 -16.00 25.87 -21.99
C ASN A 279 -15.08 27.06 -21.68
N GLU A 280 -14.05 26.86 -20.86
CA GLU A 280 -13.02 27.89 -20.67
C GLU A 280 -12.14 28.00 -21.93
N PRO A 281 -11.63 29.21 -22.26
CA PRO A 281 -10.85 29.40 -23.47
C PRO A 281 -9.60 28.51 -23.53
N LEU A 282 -9.28 27.99 -24.71
CA LEU A 282 -8.18 27.07 -24.92
C LEU A 282 -6.85 27.83 -24.83
N ASN A 283 -5.98 27.38 -23.94
CA ASN A 283 -4.61 27.88 -23.83
C ASN A 283 -3.63 26.73 -23.55
N TYR A 284 -2.33 27.01 -23.57
CA TYR A 284 -1.29 26.09 -23.11
C TYR A 284 -0.26 26.87 -22.30
N THR A 285 0.07 26.36 -21.12
CA THR A 285 0.98 26.98 -20.16
C THR A 285 1.75 25.88 -19.43
N GLU A 286 2.99 26.16 -19.02
CA GLU A 286 3.76 25.21 -18.18
C GLU A 286 3.10 25.02 -16.81
N VAL A 287 2.59 26.12 -16.24
CA VAL A 287 1.75 26.11 -15.03
C VAL A 287 0.29 26.12 -15.47
N LEU A 288 -0.39 24.98 -15.39
CA LEU A 288 -1.75 24.80 -15.93
C LEU A 288 -2.73 25.89 -15.49
N GLN A 289 -3.24 26.68 -16.42
CA GLN A 289 -4.29 27.67 -16.16
C GLN A 289 -5.69 27.12 -16.50
N PRO A 290 -6.78 27.78 -16.06
CA PRO A 290 -8.13 27.46 -16.54
C PRO A 290 -8.16 27.40 -18.07
N GLY A 291 -8.71 26.32 -18.61
CA GLY A 291 -8.77 26.09 -20.05
C GLY A 291 -7.51 25.51 -20.70
N SER A 292 -6.45 25.20 -19.94
CA SER A 292 -5.22 24.59 -20.47
C SER A 292 -5.50 23.26 -21.19
N ARG A 293 -4.93 23.11 -22.39
CA ARG A 293 -5.07 21.94 -23.28
C ARG A 293 -3.77 21.19 -23.49
N SER A 294 -3.08 20.88 -22.38
CA SER A 294 -1.77 20.23 -22.40
C SER A 294 -1.78 18.86 -23.07
N THR A 295 -2.85 18.09 -22.85
CA THR A 295 -3.02 16.76 -23.43
C THR A 295 -3.25 16.85 -24.93
N LEU A 296 -4.06 17.80 -25.40
CA LEU A 296 -4.29 18.02 -26.83
C LEU A 296 -2.97 18.36 -27.56
N VAL A 297 -2.21 19.33 -27.04
CA VAL A 297 -0.92 19.73 -27.63
C VAL A 297 0.05 18.54 -27.66
N LYS A 298 0.08 17.73 -26.59
CA LYS A 298 0.90 16.51 -26.53
C LYS A 298 0.48 15.50 -27.60
N ARG A 299 -0.82 15.21 -27.77
CA ARG A 299 -1.30 14.25 -28.78
C ARG A 299 -1.03 14.73 -30.19
N VAL A 300 -1.21 16.01 -30.48
CA VAL A 300 -0.83 16.58 -31.79
C VAL A 300 0.68 16.45 -32.01
N SER A 301 1.52 16.64 -30.98
CA SER A 301 2.96 16.40 -31.09
C SER A 301 3.30 14.93 -31.37
N GLU A 302 2.58 13.98 -30.77
CA GLU A 302 2.78 12.54 -31.04
C GLU A 302 2.36 12.17 -32.48
N VAL A 303 1.27 12.78 -32.99
CA VAL A 303 0.89 12.68 -34.42
C VAL A 303 2.04 13.18 -35.31
N MET A 304 2.71 14.28 -34.95
CA MET A 304 3.87 14.79 -35.69
C MET A 304 5.06 13.82 -35.66
N GLN A 305 5.34 13.21 -34.51
CA GLN A 305 6.41 12.23 -34.40
C GLN A 305 6.12 10.99 -35.25
N LEU A 306 4.87 10.51 -35.25
CA LEU A 306 4.43 9.39 -36.07
C LEU A 306 4.58 9.70 -37.57
N THR A 307 4.14 10.89 -38.01
CA THR A 307 4.21 11.30 -39.43
C THR A 307 5.64 11.49 -39.93
N GLN A 308 6.56 11.91 -39.06
CA GLN A 308 7.98 12.12 -39.40
C GLN A 308 8.87 10.89 -39.20
N LYS A 309 8.38 9.84 -38.53
CA LYS A 309 9.15 8.63 -38.24
C LYS A 309 9.70 8.01 -39.53
N LYS A 310 11.03 7.87 -39.62
CA LYS A 310 11.71 7.24 -40.75
C LYS A 310 11.79 5.73 -40.55
N SER A 311 11.45 4.96 -41.59
CA SER A 311 11.73 3.52 -41.65
C SER A 311 13.25 3.29 -41.51
N GLY A 312 13.69 2.25 -40.81
CA GLY A 312 15.10 2.00 -40.45
C GLY A 312 16.06 1.70 -41.62
N THR A 313 15.64 1.97 -42.86
CA THR A 313 16.44 1.83 -44.08
C THR A 313 16.87 3.22 -44.58
N ASN A 314 18.00 3.31 -45.29
CA ASN A 314 18.61 4.57 -45.78
C ASN A 314 17.77 5.33 -46.84
N GLU A 315 16.51 4.95 -47.06
CA GLU A 315 15.57 5.60 -47.97
C GLU A 315 14.57 6.45 -47.18
N ASP A 316 14.21 7.62 -47.72
CA ASP A 316 13.35 8.63 -47.07
C ASP A 316 11.86 8.21 -47.04
N ARG A 317 11.55 7.07 -46.39
CA ARG A 317 10.22 6.44 -46.29
C ARG A 317 9.49 6.84 -45.01
N SER A 318 9.32 8.15 -44.78
CA SER A 318 8.49 8.64 -43.67
C SER A 318 6.99 8.39 -43.92
N PHE A 319 6.19 8.24 -42.86
CA PHE A 319 4.74 8.03 -42.99
C PHE A 319 4.06 9.18 -43.77
N ILE A 320 4.51 10.43 -43.59
CA ILE A 320 4.02 11.58 -44.35
C ILE A 320 4.29 11.46 -45.86
N ARG A 321 5.44 10.89 -46.26
CA ARG A 321 5.77 10.64 -47.68
C ARG A 321 4.88 9.56 -48.29
N LEU A 322 4.56 8.53 -47.52
CA LEU A 322 3.62 7.48 -47.96
C LEU A 322 2.22 8.06 -48.14
N LEU A 323 1.74 8.85 -47.18
CA LEU A 323 0.46 9.58 -47.29
C LEU A 323 0.43 10.48 -48.53
N GLN A 324 1.49 11.26 -48.78
CA GLN A 324 1.60 12.09 -49.98
C GLN A 324 1.54 11.28 -51.28
N THR A 325 2.19 10.11 -51.30
CA THR A 325 2.16 9.21 -52.46
C THR A 325 0.74 8.74 -52.76
N PHE A 326 -0.02 8.33 -51.74
CA PHE A 326 -1.41 7.89 -51.92
C PHE A 326 -2.40 9.04 -52.16
N ALA A 327 -2.07 10.26 -51.72
CA ALA A 327 -2.83 11.46 -52.01
C ALA A 327 -2.55 12.07 -53.40
N ALA A 328 -1.55 11.56 -54.15
CA ALA A 328 -1.20 12.09 -55.46
C ALA A 328 -2.25 11.71 -56.55
N PRO A 329 -2.46 12.55 -57.59
CA PRO A 329 -3.43 12.28 -58.66
C PRO A 329 -3.19 10.96 -59.41
N GLU A 330 -1.95 10.49 -59.44
CA GLU A 330 -1.55 9.23 -60.09
C GLU A 330 -2.08 7.99 -59.34
N ALA A 331 -2.34 8.12 -58.03
CA ALA A 331 -2.93 7.10 -57.19
C ALA A 331 -4.47 6.98 -57.34
N ALA A 332 -5.09 7.78 -58.22
CA ALA A 332 -6.55 7.74 -58.48
C ALA A 332 -7.09 6.38 -58.95
N ARG A 333 -6.21 5.43 -59.28
CA ARG A 333 -6.57 4.04 -59.55
C ARG A 333 -6.97 3.25 -58.29
N LEU A 334 -6.53 3.68 -57.11
CA LEU A 334 -6.95 3.17 -55.79
C LEU A 334 -8.18 3.97 -55.33
N THR A 335 -9.35 3.56 -55.80
CA THR A 335 -10.57 4.36 -55.77
C THR A 335 -11.08 4.67 -54.37
N SER A 336 -10.70 3.90 -53.33
CA SER A 336 -11.06 4.20 -51.94
C SER A 336 -9.96 4.91 -51.14
N ILE A 337 -8.68 4.58 -51.37
CA ILE A 337 -7.55 5.10 -50.57
C ILE A 337 -7.22 6.56 -50.93
N HIS A 338 -7.24 6.91 -52.21
CA HIS A 338 -6.85 8.25 -52.67
C HIS A 338 -7.66 9.41 -52.04
N PRO A 339 -9.01 9.42 -52.09
CA PRO A 339 -9.79 10.50 -51.49
C PRO A 339 -9.61 10.59 -49.97
N ALA A 340 -9.49 9.44 -49.29
CA ALA A 340 -9.30 9.40 -47.83
C ALA A 340 -7.91 9.92 -47.41
N ALA A 341 -6.86 9.58 -48.16
CA ALA A 341 -5.50 10.07 -47.92
C ALA A 341 -5.41 11.60 -48.12
N SER A 342 -6.09 12.13 -49.14
CA SER A 342 -6.15 13.58 -49.40
C SER A 342 -6.86 14.34 -48.27
N ALA A 343 -8.02 13.86 -47.82
CA ALA A 343 -8.74 14.44 -46.68
C ALA A 343 -7.92 14.40 -45.38
N THR A 344 -7.19 13.31 -45.15
CA THR A 344 -6.30 13.17 -43.98
C THR A 344 -5.16 14.17 -44.00
N MET A 345 -4.57 14.43 -45.17
CA MET A 345 -3.50 15.44 -45.33
C MET A 345 -3.99 16.86 -45.01
N ASN A 346 -5.17 17.24 -45.51
CA ASN A 346 -5.73 18.58 -45.27
C ASN A 346 -6.09 18.78 -43.79
N SER A 347 -6.74 17.80 -43.17
CA SER A 347 -7.11 17.89 -41.75
C SER A 347 -5.90 17.87 -40.81
N LEU A 348 -4.81 17.19 -41.18
CA LEU A 348 -3.55 17.23 -40.43
C LEU A 348 -2.96 18.66 -40.36
N GLU A 349 -3.00 19.39 -41.48
CA GLU A 349 -2.52 20.78 -41.51
C GLU A 349 -3.37 21.68 -40.58
N ASN A 350 -4.69 21.52 -40.62
CA ASN A 350 -5.60 22.24 -39.73
C ASN A 350 -5.31 21.94 -38.25
N MET A 351 -5.04 20.69 -37.90
CA MET A 351 -4.67 20.29 -36.53
C MET A 351 -3.35 20.90 -36.07
N MET A 352 -2.37 21.01 -36.96
CA MET A 352 -1.10 21.68 -36.65
C MET A 352 -1.30 23.17 -36.39
N GLN A 353 -2.10 23.83 -37.22
CA GLN A 353 -2.43 25.24 -37.03
C GLN A 353 -3.19 25.46 -35.72
N LEU A 354 -4.14 24.57 -35.40
CA LEU A 354 -4.87 24.59 -34.14
C LEU A 354 -3.93 24.48 -32.93
N ALA A 355 -3.04 23.49 -32.90
CA ALA A 355 -2.08 23.32 -31.81
C ALA A 355 -1.15 24.52 -31.66
N ALA A 356 -0.67 25.09 -32.77
CA ALA A 356 0.14 26.30 -32.75
C ALA A 356 -0.65 27.50 -32.20
N GLN A 357 -1.94 27.63 -32.52
CA GLN A 357 -2.80 28.68 -31.96
C GLN A 357 -3.04 28.49 -30.46
N VAL A 358 -3.28 27.26 -30.00
CA VAL A 358 -3.45 26.93 -28.57
C VAL A 358 -2.19 27.29 -27.76
N VAL A 359 -1.00 27.02 -28.30
CA VAL A 359 0.28 27.41 -27.68
C VAL A 359 0.46 28.92 -27.65
N ASN A 360 0.07 29.62 -28.71
CA ASN A 360 0.26 31.06 -28.85
C ASN A 360 -0.87 31.92 -28.27
N ALA A 361 -1.94 31.32 -27.71
CA ALA A 361 -3.16 32.01 -27.29
C ALA A 361 -2.94 33.11 -26.23
N ASN A 362 -1.80 33.12 -25.55
CA ASN A 362 -1.46 34.05 -24.47
C ASN A 362 -0.31 35.02 -24.79
N THR A 363 0.27 35.00 -26.00
CA THR A 363 1.43 35.85 -26.36
C THR A 363 1.06 36.89 -27.42
N PRO A 364 1.04 38.20 -27.10
CA PRO A 364 0.98 39.24 -28.12
C PRO A 364 2.27 39.18 -28.95
N GLN A 365 2.18 39.05 -30.27
CA GLN A 365 3.37 39.21 -31.11
C GLN A 365 3.80 40.68 -31.12
N PRO A 366 5.11 40.99 -31.14
CA PRO A 366 5.58 42.37 -31.20
C PRO A 366 5.00 43.10 -32.42
N GLY A 367 4.11 44.06 -32.21
CA GLY A 367 3.48 44.87 -33.26
C GLY A 367 2.00 44.58 -33.56
N GLU A 368 1.37 43.56 -32.96
CA GLU A 368 -0.09 43.36 -33.05
C GLU A 368 -0.84 44.19 -32.00
N SER A 369 -1.68 45.13 -32.43
CA SER A 369 -2.44 46.06 -31.56
C SER A 369 -3.80 45.53 -31.09
N ILE A 370 -4.13 44.27 -31.38
CA ILE A 370 -5.44 43.67 -31.05
C ILE A 370 -5.18 42.33 -30.34
N PRO A 371 -5.70 42.11 -29.13
CA PRO A 371 -5.68 40.79 -28.50
C PRO A 371 -6.40 39.81 -29.43
N ARG A 372 -5.72 38.74 -29.87
CA ARG A 372 -6.37 37.67 -30.63
C ARG A 372 -7.54 37.14 -29.78
N LYS A 373 -8.74 37.05 -30.37
CA LYS A 373 -9.90 36.44 -29.70
C LYS A 373 -9.45 35.06 -29.17
N PRO A 374 -9.60 34.78 -27.87
CA PRO A 374 -9.12 33.53 -27.32
C PRO A 374 -9.94 32.38 -27.92
N LEU A 375 -9.23 31.34 -28.34
CA LEU A 375 -9.80 30.19 -29.03
C LEU A 375 -10.78 29.45 -28.10
N THR A 376 -11.96 29.09 -28.59
CA THR A 376 -12.98 28.39 -27.81
C THR A 376 -13.15 26.94 -28.25
N LEU A 377 -13.86 26.15 -27.43
CA LEU A 377 -14.23 24.78 -27.79
C LEU A 377 -15.01 24.72 -29.11
N GLU A 378 -15.87 25.71 -29.36
CA GLU A 378 -16.65 25.80 -30.60
C GLU A 378 -15.77 26.01 -31.83
N ASP A 379 -14.65 26.73 -31.68
CA ASP A 379 -13.69 26.96 -32.76
C ASP A 379 -12.83 25.70 -33.03
N ALA A 380 -12.44 24.97 -31.98
CA ALA A 380 -11.55 23.81 -32.09
C ALA A 380 -12.27 22.50 -32.48
N ARG A 381 -13.48 22.29 -31.96
CA ARG A 381 -14.28 21.06 -32.17
C ARG A 381 -14.41 20.62 -33.63
N PRO A 382 -14.83 21.47 -34.59
CA PRO A 382 -15.03 21.02 -35.97
C PRO A 382 -13.73 20.51 -36.62
N LEU A 383 -12.59 21.16 -36.33
CA LEU A 383 -11.29 20.77 -36.89
C LEU A 383 -10.83 19.41 -36.38
N VAL A 384 -11.03 19.14 -35.08
CA VAL A 384 -10.67 17.85 -34.47
C VAL A 384 -11.57 16.72 -34.96
N LEU A 385 -12.89 16.98 -35.10
CA LEU A 385 -13.84 16.01 -35.64
C LEU A 385 -13.55 15.69 -37.11
N GLU A 386 -13.21 16.69 -37.92
CA GLU A 386 -12.81 16.49 -39.31
C GLU A 386 -11.58 15.58 -39.42
N PHE A 387 -10.57 15.82 -38.58
CA PHE A 387 -9.37 14.99 -38.51
C PHE A 387 -9.67 13.55 -38.06
N TYR A 388 -10.49 13.38 -37.02
CA TYR A 388 -10.91 12.06 -36.56
C TYR A 388 -11.66 11.27 -37.64
N GLN A 389 -12.59 11.93 -38.34
CA GLN A 389 -13.34 11.30 -39.42
C GLN A 389 -12.42 10.93 -40.59
N ALA A 390 -11.52 11.84 -41.01
CA ALA A 390 -10.58 11.57 -42.10
C ALA A 390 -9.65 10.39 -41.80
N ALA A 391 -9.10 10.31 -40.58
CA ALA A 391 -8.27 9.18 -40.16
C ALA A 391 -9.05 7.85 -40.13
N THR A 392 -10.33 7.89 -39.71
CA THR A 392 -11.22 6.73 -39.70
C THR A 392 -11.53 6.25 -41.12
N ASP A 393 -11.85 7.17 -42.02
CA ASP A 393 -12.13 6.85 -43.43
C ASP A 393 -10.89 6.26 -44.13
N LEU A 394 -9.70 6.75 -43.80
CA LEU A 394 -8.44 6.22 -44.32
C LEU A 394 -8.16 4.79 -43.85
N GLU A 395 -8.33 4.50 -42.55
CA GLU A 395 -8.18 3.13 -42.04
C GLU A 395 -9.17 2.16 -42.70
N LYS A 396 -10.42 2.59 -42.86
CA LYS A 396 -11.47 1.80 -43.51
C LYS A 396 -11.14 1.52 -44.98
N ALA A 397 -10.68 2.52 -45.72
CA ALA A 397 -10.26 2.36 -47.12
C ALA A 397 -9.11 1.35 -47.27
N ILE A 398 -8.07 1.46 -46.43
CA ILE A 398 -6.93 0.52 -46.43
C ILE A 398 -7.39 -0.89 -46.06
N SER A 399 -8.29 -1.04 -45.07
CA SER A 399 -8.78 -2.34 -44.62
C SER A 399 -9.58 -3.08 -45.69
N VAL A 400 -10.35 -2.36 -46.52
CA VAL A 400 -11.13 -2.94 -47.62
C VAL A 400 -10.25 -3.45 -48.75
N GLU A 401 -9.20 -2.72 -49.10
CA GLU A 401 -8.30 -3.09 -50.21
C GLU A 401 -7.16 -4.03 -49.76
N ARG A 402 -7.02 -4.29 -48.45
CA ARG A 402 -5.95 -5.11 -47.84
C ARG A 402 -5.78 -6.45 -48.53
N ASP A 403 -6.82 -7.26 -48.59
CA ASP A 403 -6.71 -8.66 -49.04
C ASP A 403 -6.26 -8.75 -50.50
N GLN A 404 -6.70 -7.81 -51.34
CA GLN A 404 -6.31 -7.73 -52.75
C GLN A 404 -4.85 -7.28 -52.92
N ILE A 405 -4.39 -6.38 -52.06
CA ILE A 405 -3.01 -5.87 -52.04
C ILE A 405 -2.05 -6.93 -51.49
N GLU A 406 -2.42 -7.63 -50.42
CA GLU A 406 -1.59 -8.69 -49.81
C GLU A 406 -1.44 -9.91 -50.73
N GLU A 407 -2.50 -10.32 -51.42
CA GLU A 407 -2.46 -11.41 -52.41
C GLU A 407 -1.57 -11.05 -53.60
N PHE A 408 -1.69 -9.82 -54.13
CA PHE A 408 -0.87 -9.35 -55.26
C PHE A 408 0.62 -9.21 -54.91
N LEU A 409 0.94 -8.78 -53.69
CA LEU A 409 2.32 -8.49 -53.29
C LEU A 409 3.12 -9.74 -52.85
N ASN A 410 2.46 -10.87 -52.56
CA ASN A 410 3.13 -12.10 -52.12
C ASN A 410 3.76 -12.93 -53.27
N ASP A 411 3.46 -12.63 -54.53
CA ASP A 411 3.86 -13.45 -55.68
C ASP A 411 5.27 -13.14 -56.26
N SER A 412 6.01 -12.17 -55.71
CA SER A 412 7.36 -11.82 -56.22
C SER A 412 8.33 -11.30 -55.14
N GLU A 413 9.64 -11.45 -55.37
CA GLU A 413 10.71 -11.02 -54.45
C GLU A 413 10.73 -9.48 -54.26
N ASP A 414 10.36 -8.71 -55.29
CA ASP A 414 10.12 -7.26 -55.20
C ASP A 414 8.80 -6.93 -54.48
N GLY A 415 7.79 -7.81 -54.62
CA GLY A 415 6.51 -7.72 -53.94
C GLY A 415 6.64 -7.82 -52.41
N GLN A 416 7.59 -8.61 -51.91
CA GLN A 416 7.78 -8.79 -50.46
C GLN A 416 8.28 -7.50 -49.76
N LYS A 417 9.13 -6.69 -50.41
CA LYS A 417 9.54 -5.36 -49.89
C LYS A 417 8.40 -4.35 -49.89
N LEU A 418 7.55 -4.41 -50.91
CA LEU A 418 6.34 -3.59 -51.01
C LEU A 418 5.30 -4.02 -49.97
N TYR A 419 5.18 -5.32 -49.72
CA TYR A 419 4.34 -5.89 -48.67
C TYR A 419 4.73 -5.39 -47.28
N ASP A 420 6.02 -5.44 -46.93
CA ASP A 420 6.50 -4.90 -45.66
C ASP A 420 6.21 -3.39 -45.50
N THR A 421 6.36 -2.63 -46.60
CA THR A 421 6.07 -1.19 -46.62
C THR A 421 4.57 -0.92 -46.44
N PHE A 422 3.71 -1.70 -47.10
CA PHE A 422 2.26 -1.60 -46.95
C PHE A 422 1.81 -1.97 -45.53
N ARG A 423 2.41 -3.01 -44.93
CA ARG A 423 2.14 -3.40 -43.54
C ARG A 423 2.52 -2.31 -42.56
N GLU A 424 3.68 -1.66 -42.76
CA GLU A 424 4.10 -0.50 -41.96
C GLU A 424 3.14 0.70 -42.13
N PHE A 425 2.71 0.99 -43.37
CA PHE A 425 1.72 2.03 -43.66
C PHE A 425 0.38 1.75 -42.96
N HIS A 426 -0.14 0.53 -43.06
CA HIS A 426 -1.38 0.13 -42.42
C HIS A 426 -1.29 0.23 -40.88
N TYR A 427 -0.19 -0.22 -40.28
CA TYR A 427 0.05 -0.06 -38.85
C TYR A 427 0.06 1.41 -38.42
N ASN A 428 0.77 2.27 -39.16
CA ASN A 428 0.83 3.70 -38.85
C ASN A 428 -0.53 4.40 -39.05
N THR A 429 -1.36 3.97 -40.00
CA THR A 429 -2.73 4.49 -40.13
C THR A 429 -3.60 4.12 -38.94
N LYS A 430 -3.49 2.89 -38.41
CA LYS A 430 -4.21 2.51 -37.19
C LYS A 430 -3.80 3.37 -36.00
N GLU A 431 -2.50 3.62 -35.88
CA GLU A 431 -1.95 4.48 -34.84
C GLU A 431 -2.39 5.94 -35.01
N LEU A 432 -2.53 6.42 -36.26
CA LEU A 432 -3.08 7.73 -36.56
C LEU A 432 -4.56 7.82 -36.14
N ARG A 433 -5.40 6.81 -36.44
CA ARG A 433 -6.80 6.77 -35.99
C ARG A 433 -6.88 6.81 -34.46
N ARG A 434 -6.05 6.03 -33.77
CA ARG A 434 -5.95 6.03 -32.31
C ARG A 434 -5.61 7.43 -31.77
N LEU A 435 -4.58 8.07 -32.30
CA LEU A 435 -4.17 9.42 -31.88
C LEU A 435 -5.24 10.48 -32.20
N ALA A 436 -5.95 10.34 -33.34
CA ALA A 436 -7.04 11.24 -33.69
C ALA A 436 -8.22 11.13 -32.71
N PHE A 437 -8.56 9.92 -32.28
CA PHE A 437 -9.53 9.70 -31.20
C PHE A 437 -9.07 10.36 -29.89
N GLU A 438 -7.80 10.23 -29.53
CA GLU A 438 -7.25 10.84 -28.31
C GLU A 438 -7.16 12.38 -28.38
N CYS A 439 -6.98 12.96 -29.57
CA CYS A 439 -7.14 14.40 -29.78
C CYS A 439 -8.60 14.84 -29.55
N HIS A 440 -9.56 14.03 -29.97
CA HIS A 440 -10.99 14.30 -29.75
C HIS A 440 -11.36 14.25 -28.26
N THR A 441 -10.90 13.23 -27.52
CA THR A 441 -11.15 13.17 -26.06
C THR A 441 -10.44 14.32 -25.33
N ALA A 442 -9.24 14.71 -25.78
CA ALA A 442 -8.47 15.81 -25.19
C ALA A 442 -9.12 17.20 -25.28
N LEU A 443 -10.20 17.37 -26.06
CA LEU A 443 -10.99 18.59 -26.05
C LEU A 443 -11.81 18.74 -24.76
N TYR A 444 -12.22 17.61 -24.19
CA TYR A 444 -13.15 17.51 -23.07
C TYR A 444 -12.50 16.97 -21.78
N ASP A 445 -11.30 16.41 -21.85
CA ASP A 445 -10.57 15.88 -20.69
C ASP A 445 -9.06 16.10 -20.81
N GLU A 446 -8.39 16.18 -19.67
CA GLU A 446 -6.93 16.22 -19.55
C GLU A 446 -6.40 14.93 -18.88
N ARG A 447 -7.12 13.80 -19.06
CA ARG A 447 -6.87 12.43 -18.54
C ARG A 447 -6.88 12.23 -17.03
N HIS A 448 -6.82 13.30 -16.27
CA HIS A 448 -6.80 13.27 -14.81
C HIS A 448 -8.07 13.87 -14.20
N GLY A 449 -9.09 14.13 -15.02
CA GLY A 449 -10.42 14.52 -14.57
C GLY A 449 -11.15 13.39 -13.84
N LEU A 450 -12.30 13.70 -13.27
CA LEU A 450 -13.15 12.72 -12.56
C LEU A 450 -13.75 11.73 -13.58
N GLN A 451 -13.14 10.56 -13.76
CA GLN A 451 -13.58 9.52 -14.71
C GLN A 451 -14.73 8.68 -14.16
N VAL A 452 -15.94 8.85 -14.69
CA VAL A 452 -17.20 8.35 -14.07
C VAL A 452 -17.93 7.28 -14.86
N THR A 453 -17.57 7.05 -16.13
CA THR A 453 -18.22 6.03 -16.97
C THR A 453 -17.23 5.35 -17.90
N PRO A 454 -17.38 4.05 -18.25
CA PRO A 454 -16.57 3.38 -19.25
C PRO A 454 -16.52 4.12 -20.60
N ALA A 455 -15.36 4.12 -21.25
CA ALA A 455 -15.16 4.72 -22.56
C ALA A 455 -15.35 3.71 -23.70
N MET A 456 -15.79 4.22 -24.86
CA MET A 456 -15.88 3.47 -26.11
C MET A 456 -14.55 3.54 -26.87
N ASN A 457 -13.52 2.86 -26.34
CA ASN A 457 -12.17 2.84 -26.90
C ASN A 457 -11.61 1.41 -26.91
N ALA A 458 -11.66 0.73 -28.06
CA ALA A 458 -11.21 -0.65 -28.17
C ALA A 458 -9.69 -0.79 -27.93
N TRP A 459 -8.87 0.15 -28.42
CA TRP A 459 -7.42 0.08 -28.28
C TRP A 459 -6.95 0.16 -26.82
N ALA A 460 -7.62 0.97 -26.01
CA ALA A 460 -7.36 1.06 -24.56
C ALA A 460 -7.60 -0.27 -23.83
N LEU A 461 -8.43 -1.13 -24.43
CA LEU A 461 -8.83 -2.46 -23.95
C LEU A 461 -8.05 -3.60 -24.61
N SER A 462 -7.06 -3.29 -25.45
CA SER A 462 -6.24 -4.31 -26.12
C SER A 462 -5.18 -4.93 -25.19
N ARG A 463 -4.90 -6.21 -25.40
CA ARG A 463 -3.90 -7.00 -24.67
C ARG A 463 -2.48 -6.48 -24.88
N ASN A 464 -2.18 -6.04 -26.10
CA ASN A 464 -0.86 -5.55 -26.52
C ASN A 464 -0.71 -4.02 -26.37
N ARG A 465 -1.58 -3.38 -25.59
CA ARG A 465 -1.46 -1.95 -25.31
C ARG A 465 -0.10 -1.64 -24.69
N ASP A 466 0.48 -0.50 -25.07
CA ASP A 466 1.66 0.00 -24.40
C ASP A 466 1.26 0.56 -23.02
N PRO A 467 1.72 -0.02 -21.90
CA PRO A 467 1.41 0.50 -20.57
C PRO A 467 1.91 1.93 -20.35
N ALA A 468 2.92 2.38 -21.11
CA ALA A 468 3.46 3.74 -21.04
C ALA A 468 2.59 4.76 -21.79
N HIS A 469 1.80 4.31 -22.78
CA HIS A 469 0.86 5.14 -23.53
C HIS A 469 -0.57 4.81 -23.09
N ALA A 470 -0.98 5.38 -21.95
CA ALA A 470 -2.25 5.07 -21.29
C ALA A 470 -3.47 5.67 -22.02
N SER A 471 -3.98 5.02 -23.07
CA SER A 471 -5.27 5.36 -23.68
C SER A 471 -6.41 5.31 -22.65
N GLU A 472 -7.38 6.23 -22.77
CA GLU A 472 -8.50 6.37 -21.82
C GLU A 472 -9.45 5.18 -21.90
N VAL A 473 -9.63 4.50 -20.77
CA VAL A 473 -10.60 3.40 -20.62
C VAL A 473 -11.95 3.85 -20.08
N TRP A 474 -12.01 5.06 -19.49
CA TRP A 474 -13.18 5.68 -18.89
C TRP A 474 -13.24 7.16 -19.29
N PHE A 475 -14.45 7.66 -19.52
CA PHE A 475 -14.72 9.07 -19.79
C PHE A 475 -14.86 9.88 -18.51
N SER A 476 -14.34 11.10 -18.54
CA SER A 476 -14.48 12.08 -17.48
C SER A 476 -15.90 12.65 -17.39
N LEU A 477 -16.25 13.19 -16.22
CA LEU A 477 -17.49 13.89 -15.99
C LEU A 477 -17.67 15.05 -17.00
N PRO A 478 -16.67 15.92 -17.27
CA PRO A 478 -16.74 16.88 -18.37
C PRO A 478 -17.09 16.28 -19.73
N THR A 479 -16.51 15.14 -20.11
CA THR A 479 -16.85 14.47 -21.38
C THR A 479 -18.34 14.11 -21.44
N VAL A 480 -18.89 13.52 -20.36
CA VAL A 480 -20.32 13.17 -20.26
C VAL A 480 -21.22 14.42 -20.31
N LEU A 481 -20.78 15.51 -19.70
CA LEU A 481 -21.56 16.74 -19.59
C LEU A 481 -21.58 17.57 -20.88
N TYR A 482 -20.49 17.57 -21.68
CA TYR A 482 -20.29 18.56 -22.73
C TYR A 482 -20.06 17.99 -24.14
N SER A 483 -19.72 16.71 -24.31
CA SER A 483 -19.61 16.09 -25.64
C SER A 483 -20.89 15.35 -26.00
N ASP A 484 -21.43 15.62 -27.19
CA ASP A 484 -22.52 14.84 -27.77
C ASP A 484 -21.98 13.72 -28.65
N GLU A 485 -20.85 13.97 -29.30
CA GLU A 485 -20.21 13.09 -30.28
C GLU A 485 -19.60 11.85 -29.61
N LEU A 486 -18.91 12.01 -28.48
CA LEU A 486 -18.37 10.88 -27.71
C LEU A 486 -19.47 10.10 -26.96
N MET A 487 -20.65 10.70 -26.81
CA MET A 487 -21.81 10.09 -26.13
C MET A 487 -22.79 9.43 -27.11
N GLU A 488 -22.48 9.37 -28.41
CA GLU A 488 -23.37 8.83 -29.44
C GLU A 488 -23.79 7.37 -29.19
N ALA A 489 -22.86 6.56 -28.67
CA ALA A 489 -23.11 5.16 -28.33
C ALA A 489 -23.98 4.96 -27.06
N PHE A 490 -24.22 6.02 -26.28
CA PHE A 490 -24.99 5.96 -25.04
C PHE A 490 -26.46 6.32 -25.29
N SER A 491 -27.35 5.91 -24.38
CA SER A 491 -28.77 6.30 -24.47
C SER A 491 -28.93 7.81 -24.31
N PRO A 492 -29.51 8.53 -25.29
CA PRO A 492 -29.71 9.99 -25.20
C PRO A 492 -30.56 10.39 -23.98
N VAL A 493 -31.49 9.52 -23.57
CA VAL A 493 -32.35 9.74 -22.39
C VAL A 493 -31.52 9.69 -21.10
N GLN A 494 -30.60 8.74 -20.98
CA GLN A 494 -29.73 8.59 -19.81
C GLN A 494 -28.68 9.70 -19.73
N VAL A 495 -28.10 10.08 -20.88
CA VAL A 495 -27.16 11.21 -20.97
C VAL A 495 -27.83 12.50 -20.52
N LYS A 496 -29.03 12.80 -21.03
CA LYS A 496 -29.80 13.97 -20.62
C LYS A 496 -30.15 13.93 -19.13
N ALA A 497 -30.63 12.80 -18.61
CA ALA A 497 -30.94 12.64 -17.20
C ALA A 497 -29.73 12.92 -16.29
N THR A 498 -28.54 12.45 -16.70
CA THR A 498 -27.28 12.70 -15.99
C THR A 498 -26.91 14.19 -16.00
N ARG A 499 -27.02 14.86 -17.15
CA ARG A 499 -26.75 16.31 -17.28
C ARG A 499 -27.73 17.15 -16.44
N ASP A 500 -29.01 16.80 -16.45
CA ASP A 500 -30.05 17.46 -15.66
C ASP A 500 -29.81 17.25 -14.15
N ALA A 501 -29.44 16.04 -13.73
CA ALA A 501 -29.12 15.72 -12.34
C ALA A 501 -27.87 16.46 -11.84
N TRP A 502 -26.81 16.57 -12.66
CA TRP A 502 -25.62 17.35 -12.33
C TRP A 502 -25.95 18.83 -12.11
N LYS A 503 -26.77 19.41 -12.99
CA LYS A 503 -27.23 20.80 -12.87
C LYS A 503 -28.07 21.00 -11.61
N ALA A 504 -28.96 20.06 -11.28
CA ALA A 504 -29.76 20.11 -10.05
C ALA A 504 -28.87 20.07 -8.80
N LEU A 505 -27.91 19.14 -8.73
CA LEU A 505 -27.00 19.00 -7.60
C LEU A 505 -26.15 20.25 -7.38
N THR A 506 -25.50 20.74 -8.44
CA THR A 506 -24.65 21.94 -8.35
C THR A 506 -25.45 23.18 -7.97
N SER A 507 -26.65 23.36 -8.53
CA SER A 507 -27.52 24.50 -8.18
C SER A 507 -27.96 24.43 -6.71
N ALA A 508 -28.39 23.26 -6.23
CA ALA A 508 -28.79 23.06 -4.84
C ALA A 508 -27.62 23.22 -3.85
N TYR A 509 -26.42 22.77 -4.22
CA TYR A 509 -25.23 22.88 -3.37
C TYR A 509 -24.78 24.32 -3.18
N VAL A 510 -24.77 25.11 -4.26
CA VAL A 510 -24.35 26.51 -4.29
C VAL A 510 -25.35 27.43 -3.58
N ASP A 511 -26.65 27.13 -3.65
CA ASP A 511 -27.69 27.88 -2.95
C ASP A 511 -27.66 27.63 -1.43
N ARG A 512 -26.78 28.37 -0.75
CA ARG A 512 -26.65 28.35 0.70
C ARG A 512 -27.79 29.07 1.44
N SER A 513 -28.68 29.75 0.71
CA SER A 513 -29.77 30.55 1.29
C SER A 513 -31.09 29.79 1.40
N ALA A 514 -31.25 28.68 0.67
CA ALA A 514 -32.46 27.87 0.68
C ALA A 514 -32.72 27.21 2.05
N ASP A 515 -33.95 27.35 2.54
CA ASP A 515 -34.39 26.74 3.81
C ASP A 515 -34.33 25.20 3.77
N ASN A 516 -34.58 24.59 2.60
CA ASN A 516 -34.56 23.15 2.37
C ASN A 516 -33.27 22.64 1.71
N ARG A 517 -32.17 23.40 1.79
CA ARG A 517 -30.89 23.09 1.12
C ARG A 517 -30.42 21.65 1.32
N VAL A 518 -30.44 21.16 2.57
CA VAL A 518 -29.95 19.81 2.91
C VAL A 518 -30.72 18.74 2.14
N GLU A 519 -32.05 18.79 2.20
CA GLU A 519 -32.93 17.85 1.49
C GLU A 519 -32.79 17.96 -0.03
N ALA A 520 -32.65 19.19 -0.55
CA ALA A 520 -32.47 19.43 -1.98
C ALA A 520 -31.15 18.83 -2.51
N VAL A 521 -30.05 19.00 -1.76
CA VAL A 521 -28.75 18.42 -2.11
C VAL A 521 -28.79 16.90 -2.00
N GLU A 522 -29.31 16.34 -0.90
CA GLU A 522 -29.42 14.89 -0.68
C GLU A 522 -30.28 14.21 -1.75
N THR A 523 -31.38 14.84 -2.17
CA THR A 523 -32.21 14.32 -3.28
C THR A 523 -31.47 14.36 -4.61
N ALA A 524 -30.79 15.47 -4.90
CA ALA A 524 -30.09 15.66 -6.18
C ALA A 524 -28.86 14.76 -6.31
N GLU A 525 -28.13 14.48 -5.23
CA GLU A 525 -26.99 13.55 -5.29
C GLU A 525 -27.42 12.10 -5.54
N VAL A 526 -28.54 11.66 -4.96
CA VAL A 526 -29.12 10.33 -5.22
C VAL A 526 -29.55 10.23 -6.68
N GLN A 527 -30.14 11.28 -7.24
CA GLN A 527 -30.53 11.32 -8.65
C GLN A 527 -29.32 11.28 -9.59
N LEU A 528 -28.24 12.00 -9.27
CA LEU A 528 -27.01 11.95 -10.05
C LEU A 528 -26.36 10.56 -9.99
N ALA A 529 -26.18 10.01 -8.78
CA ALA A 529 -25.55 8.71 -8.58
C ALA A 529 -26.31 7.58 -9.31
N SER A 530 -27.66 7.61 -9.25
CA SER A 530 -28.50 6.65 -9.97
C SER A 530 -28.46 6.82 -11.48
N SER A 531 -28.44 8.06 -11.99
CA SER A 531 -28.33 8.34 -13.43
C SER A 531 -26.99 7.89 -14.00
N LEU A 532 -25.87 8.18 -13.31
CA LEU A 532 -24.54 7.71 -13.71
C LEU A 532 -24.43 6.19 -13.68
N ARG A 533 -25.03 5.52 -12.69
CA ARG A 533 -25.07 4.05 -12.66
C ARG A 533 -25.83 3.48 -13.86
N SER A 534 -27.01 4.01 -14.14
CA SER A 534 -27.81 3.56 -15.29
C SER A 534 -27.08 3.78 -16.61
N LEU A 535 -26.34 4.88 -16.74
CA LEU A 535 -25.51 5.18 -17.91
C LEU A 535 -24.33 4.20 -18.05
N GLY A 536 -23.61 3.93 -16.96
CA GLY A 536 -22.44 3.06 -16.95
C GLY A 536 -22.76 1.57 -17.10
N GLU A 537 -23.82 1.07 -16.47
CA GLU A 537 -24.29 -0.31 -16.66
C GLU A 537 -24.85 -0.51 -18.09
N GLY A 538 -25.45 0.52 -18.67
CA GLY A 538 -26.05 0.47 -20.01
C GLY A 538 -25.04 0.31 -21.15
N ILE A 539 -23.78 0.73 -20.97
CA ILE A 539 -22.77 0.74 -22.05
C ILE A 539 -21.96 -0.55 -22.14
N ASP A 540 -21.93 -1.38 -21.09
CA ASP A 540 -21.03 -2.54 -21.01
C ASP A 540 -21.24 -3.55 -22.16
N GLN A 541 -22.47 -3.72 -22.65
CA GLN A 541 -22.75 -4.58 -23.80
C GLN A 541 -22.16 -3.99 -25.09
N ALA A 542 -22.43 -2.72 -25.40
CA ALA A 542 -21.91 -2.05 -26.59
C ALA A 542 -20.37 -2.07 -26.61
N ARG A 543 -19.73 -1.98 -25.44
CA ARG A 543 -18.28 -2.05 -25.31
C ARG A 543 -17.72 -3.44 -25.61
N GLN A 544 -18.42 -4.51 -25.22
CA GLN A 544 -18.05 -5.89 -25.59
C GLN A 544 -18.14 -6.10 -27.12
N GLU A 545 -19.20 -5.59 -27.73
CA GLU A 545 -19.41 -5.64 -29.18
C GLU A 545 -18.30 -4.88 -29.91
N LEU A 546 -17.99 -3.64 -29.50
CA LEU A 546 -16.90 -2.83 -30.04
C LEU A 546 -15.54 -3.56 -30.02
N VAL A 547 -15.18 -4.16 -28.88
CA VAL A 547 -13.93 -4.90 -28.74
C VAL A 547 -13.89 -6.12 -29.68
N SER A 548 -15.02 -6.79 -29.88
CA SER A 548 -15.11 -7.94 -30.79
C SER A 548 -15.03 -7.55 -32.27
N GLU A 549 -15.48 -6.34 -32.61
CA GLU A 549 -15.47 -5.80 -33.97
C GLU A 549 -14.10 -5.23 -34.36
N GLU A 550 -13.45 -4.48 -33.45
CA GLU A 550 -12.21 -3.76 -33.76
C GLU A 550 -10.93 -4.56 -33.46
N LEU A 551 -10.96 -5.52 -32.53
CA LEU A 551 -9.79 -6.31 -32.13
C LEU A 551 -9.87 -7.77 -32.55
N SER A 552 -8.72 -8.31 -32.98
CA SER A 552 -8.57 -9.75 -33.23
C SER A 552 -8.73 -10.55 -31.93
N ALA A 553 -9.16 -11.81 -32.03
CA ALA A 553 -9.31 -12.68 -30.86
C ALA A 553 -8.01 -12.86 -30.04
N ALA A 554 -6.83 -12.70 -30.65
CA ALA A 554 -5.54 -12.77 -29.96
C ALA A 554 -5.22 -11.50 -29.16
N ASP A 555 -5.71 -10.35 -29.62
CA ASP A 555 -5.49 -9.03 -29.02
C ASP A 555 -6.54 -8.63 -27.98
N GLN A 556 -7.61 -9.41 -27.82
CA GLN A 556 -8.62 -9.20 -26.79
C GLN A 556 -8.10 -9.58 -25.40
N ASP A 557 -8.36 -8.73 -24.40
CA ASP A 557 -8.10 -9.01 -22.98
C ASP A 557 -9.42 -9.05 -22.17
N PRO A 558 -10.01 -10.24 -21.97
CA PRO A 558 -11.25 -10.38 -21.21
C PRO A 558 -11.15 -9.93 -19.75
N GLN A 559 -9.96 -10.04 -19.13
CA GLN A 559 -9.76 -9.62 -17.75
C GLN A 559 -9.77 -8.10 -17.65
N LEU A 560 -9.11 -7.42 -18.57
CA LEU A 560 -9.10 -5.96 -18.63
C LEU A 560 -10.50 -5.40 -18.87
N LEU A 561 -11.28 -6.03 -19.76
CA LEU A 561 -12.67 -5.65 -20.00
C LEU A 561 -13.52 -5.79 -18.73
N ALA A 562 -13.35 -6.87 -17.98
CA ALA A 562 -14.05 -7.09 -16.71
C ALA A 562 -13.63 -6.09 -15.61
N VAL A 563 -12.33 -5.79 -15.48
CA VAL A 563 -11.82 -4.88 -14.45
C VAL A 563 -12.16 -3.41 -14.73
N THR A 564 -12.38 -3.06 -15.99
CA THR A 564 -12.78 -1.71 -16.42
C THR A 564 -14.29 -1.59 -16.63
N ALA A 565 -15.09 -2.64 -16.41
CA ALA A 565 -16.55 -2.57 -16.45
C ALA A 565 -17.11 -1.71 -15.30
N TYR A 566 -18.36 -1.27 -15.45
CA TYR A 566 -19.00 -0.55 -14.36
C TYR A 566 -19.27 -1.52 -13.19
N PRO A 567 -18.76 -1.24 -11.97
CA PRO A 567 -18.77 -2.24 -10.90
C PRO A 567 -20.15 -2.38 -10.24
N PRO A 568 -20.48 -3.57 -9.72
CA PRO A 568 -21.64 -3.76 -8.85
C PRO A 568 -21.60 -2.84 -7.62
N TYR A 569 -22.78 -2.42 -7.16
CA TYR A 569 -22.93 -1.53 -6.02
C TYR A 569 -22.27 -2.07 -4.74
N GLU A 570 -22.36 -3.39 -4.52
CA GLU A 570 -21.89 -4.05 -3.31
C GLU A 570 -20.37 -3.89 -3.12
N ILE A 571 -19.60 -3.93 -4.21
CA ILE A 571 -18.14 -3.78 -4.16
C ILE A 571 -17.78 -2.36 -3.68
N ILE A 572 -18.43 -1.36 -4.27
CA ILE A 572 -18.22 0.06 -3.97
C ILE A 572 -18.65 0.38 -2.54
N HIS A 573 -19.83 -0.10 -2.13
CA HIS A 573 -20.32 0.05 -0.76
C HIS A 573 -19.39 -0.62 0.26
N THR A 574 -18.86 -1.80 -0.05
CA THR A 574 -17.91 -2.51 0.83
C THR A 574 -16.63 -1.71 1.03
N GLU A 575 -16.11 -1.07 -0.02
CA GLU A 575 -14.92 -0.22 0.08
C GLU A 575 -15.16 1.05 0.91
N VAL A 576 -16.28 1.75 0.68
CA VAL A 576 -16.66 2.92 1.50
C VAL A 576 -16.79 2.52 2.97
N THR A 577 -17.42 1.37 3.24
CA THR A 577 -17.56 0.80 4.59
C THR A 577 -16.19 0.49 5.20
N TYR A 578 -15.28 -0.15 4.46
CA TYR A 578 -13.92 -0.44 4.91
C TYR A 578 -13.14 0.83 5.27
N ASN A 579 -13.20 1.85 4.42
CA ASN A 579 -12.52 3.14 4.63
C ASN A 579 -13.05 3.88 5.85
N ARG A 580 -14.38 3.89 6.07
CA ARG A 580 -15.01 4.50 7.24
C ARG A 580 -14.73 3.74 8.53
N LEU A 581 -14.66 2.40 8.48
CA LEU A 581 -14.40 1.56 9.65
C LEU A 581 -12.95 1.61 10.12
N THR A 582 -11.96 1.81 9.24
CA THR A 582 -10.52 1.76 9.61
C THR A 582 -10.16 0.53 10.49
N PRO A 583 -10.45 -0.70 10.05
CA PRO A 583 -10.51 -1.88 10.93
C PRO A 583 -9.20 -2.16 11.70
N PHE A 584 -8.05 -1.82 11.14
CA PHE A 584 -6.76 -2.07 11.77
C PHE A 584 -6.41 -1.08 12.89
N LEU A 585 -7.02 0.12 12.91
CA LEU A 585 -6.94 1.03 14.05
C LEU A 585 -7.68 0.45 15.27
N TYR A 586 -8.84 -0.17 15.04
CA TYR A 586 -9.56 -0.89 16.09
C TYR A 586 -8.82 -2.16 16.52
N SER A 587 -8.16 -2.87 15.60
CA SER A 587 -7.29 -4.00 15.94
C SER A 587 -6.15 -3.57 16.87
N PHE A 588 -5.53 -2.42 16.62
CA PHE A 588 -4.57 -1.80 17.54
C PHE A 588 -5.19 -1.54 18.92
N ALA A 589 -6.36 -0.91 18.98
CA ALA A 589 -7.03 -0.59 20.24
C ALA A 589 -7.37 -1.87 21.05
N LEU A 590 -7.89 -2.90 20.39
CA LEU A 590 -8.21 -4.19 21.00
C LEU A 590 -6.95 -4.90 21.51
N ALA A 591 -5.87 -4.90 20.73
CA ALA A 591 -4.58 -5.47 21.17
C ALA A 591 -4.01 -4.71 22.38
N LEU A 592 -4.15 -3.39 22.43
CA LEU A 592 -3.72 -2.57 23.56
C LEU A 592 -4.55 -2.84 24.83
N ILE A 593 -5.86 -3.02 24.70
CA ILE A 593 -6.72 -3.44 25.82
C ILE A 593 -6.32 -4.85 26.28
N GLY A 594 -6.07 -5.78 25.35
CA GLY A 594 -5.57 -7.12 25.64
C GLY A 594 -4.25 -7.09 26.43
N LEU A 595 -3.29 -6.26 25.99
CA LEU A 595 -2.02 -6.04 26.67
C LEU A 595 -2.21 -5.48 28.08
N THR A 596 -3.12 -4.52 28.24
CA THR A 596 -3.45 -3.93 29.54
C THR A 596 -4.02 -4.98 30.49
N CYS A 597 -4.99 -5.77 30.03
CA CYS A 597 -5.57 -6.88 30.79
C CYS A 597 -4.50 -7.92 31.20
N TYR A 598 -3.62 -8.32 30.28
CA TYR A 598 -2.55 -9.24 30.63
C TYR A 598 -1.52 -8.63 31.60
N SER A 599 -1.24 -7.33 31.50
CA SER A 599 -0.36 -6.64 32.46
C SER A 599 -0.97 -6.62 33.86
N LEU A 600 -2.27 -6.33 33.97
CA LEU A 600 -3.02 -6.38 35.23
C LEU A 600 -3.15 -7.80 35.80
N SER A 601 -2.95 -8.83 34.98
CA SER A 601 -2.95 -10.22 35.45
C SER A 601 -1.76 -10.57 36.37
N PHE A 602 -0.72 -9.73 36.42
CA PHE A 602 0.38 -9.86 37.39
C PHE A 602 0.05 -9.27 38.77
N GLY A 603 -1.02 -8.48 38.86
CA GLY A 603 -1.45 -7.82 40.09
C GLY A 603 -2.41 -8.67 40.93
N LYS A 604 -3.18 -8.00 41.81
CA LYS A 604 -4.15 -8.67 42.69
C LYS A 604 -5.28 -9.36 41.92
N MET A 605 -5.69 -8.80 40.78
CA MET A 605 -6.80 -9.29 39.93
C MET A 605 -6.35 -10.32 38.87
N HIS A 606 -5.50 -11.26 39.28
CA HIS A 606 -4.72 -12.08 38.39
C HIS A 606 -5.53 -12.99 37.43
N ARG A 607 -6.50 -13.76 37.93
CA ARG A 607 -7.35 -14.65 37.11
C ARG A 607 -8.38 -13.94 36.20
N PRO A 608 -9.20 -12.99 36.69
CA PRO A 608 -10.22 -12.36 35.84
C PRO A 608 -9.59 -11.53 34.71
N MET A 609 -8.47 -10.84 34.98
CA MET A 609 -7.78 -10.04 33.96
C MET A 609 -7.09 -10.90 32.90
N PHE A 610 -6.57 -12.08 33.28
CA PHE A 610 -6.04 -13.04 32.31
C PHE A 610 -7.10 -13.50 31.29
N TRP A 611 -8.29 -13.89 31.76
CA TRP A 611 -9.37 -14.31 30.88
C TRP A 611 -9.97 -13.16 30.08
N ALA A 612 -10.07 -11.96 30.67
CA ALA A 612 -10.46 -10.75 29.94
C ALA A 612 -9.48 -10.42 28.81
N GLY A 613 -8.16 -10.52 29.05
CA GLY A 613 -7.14 -10.33 28.02
C GLY A 613 -7.24 -11.38 26.91
N THR A 614 -7.50 -12.63 27.28
CA THR A 614 -7.67 -13.74 26.33
C THR A 614 -8.91 -13.56 25.45
N LEU A 615 -10.04 -13.15 26.03
CA LEU A 615 -11.25 -12.80 25.28
C LEU A 615 -10.98 -11.61 24.35
N MET A 616 -10.28 -10.59 24.83
CA MET A 616 -9.97 -9.40 24.02
C MET A 616 -9.07 -9.73 22.84
N MET A 617 -8.07 -10.62 23.02
CA MET A 617 -7.25 -11.10 21.90
C MET A 617 -8.06 -11.93 20.89
N ALA A 618 -9.02 -12.73 21.34
CA ALA A 618 -9.91 -13.45 20.44
C ALA A 618 -10.80 -12.49 19.62
N ILE A 619 -11.34 -11.44 20.26
CA ILE A 619 -12.10 -10.37 19.58
C ILE A 619 -11.19 -9.61 18.60
N CYS A 620 -9.95 -9.29 19.00
CA CYS A 620 -8.95 -8.66 18.13
C CYS A 620 -8.71 -9.50 16.87
N ILE A 621 -8.51 -10.81 17.01
CA ILE A 621 -8.33 -11.74 15.88
C ILE A 621 -9.58 -11.74 14.99
N GLY A 622 -10.78 -11.88 15.57
CA GLY A 622 -12.03 -11.87 14.81
C GLY A 622 -12.27 -10.57 14.04
N TRP A 623 -11.99 -9.43 14.67
CA TRP A 623 -12.09 -8.12 14.05
C TRP A 623 -11.06 -7.92 12.93
N THR A 624 -9.84 -8.42 13.12
CA THR A 624 -8.79 -8.38 12.07
C THR A 624 -9.21 -9.24 10.88
N VAL A 625 -9.78 -10.43 11.12
CA VAL A 625 -10.33 -11.30 10.06
C VAL A 625 -11.47 -10.59 9.32
N TYR A 626 -12.36 -9.90 10.03
CA TYR A 626 -13.41 -9.10 9.39
C TYR A 626 -12.83 -7.99 8.49
N GLY A 627 -11.82 -7.27 8.96
CA GLY A 627 -11.08 -6.29 8.16
C GLY A 627 -10.45 -6.90 6.91
N PHE A 628 -9.84 -8.09 7.03
CA PHE A 628 -9.34 -8.83 5.87
C PHE A 628 -10.43 -9.28 4.91
N SER A 629 -11.57 -9.76 5.42
CA SER A 629 -12.71 -10.18 4.59
C SER A 629 -13.27 -9.03 3.77
N LEU A 630 -13.43 -7.84 4.35
CA LEU A 630 -13.81 -6.64 3.61
C LEU A 630 -12.79 -6.31 2.52
N ARG A 631 -11.49 -6.38 2.85
CA ARG A 631 -10.41 -6.11 1.92
C ARG A 631 -10.35 -7.09 0.74
N VAL A 632 -10.56 -8.38 1.01
CA VAL A 632 -10.67 -9.43 -0.01
C VAL A 632 -11.92 -9.22 -0.86
N GLY A 633 -13.05 -8.84 -0.26
CA GLY A 633 -14.27 -8.52 -0.99
C GLY A 633 -14.12 -7.34 -1.97
N VAL A 634 -13.26 -6.37 -1.63
CA VAL A 634 -12.97 -5.19 -2.46
C VAL A 634 -11.94 -5.48 -3.56
N THR A 635 -10.91 -6.27 -3.26
CA THR A 635 -9.80 -6.50 -4.20
C THR A 635 -9.96 -7.74 -5.06
N GLY A 636 -10.62 -8.79 -4.54
CA GLY A 636 -10.64 -10.13 -5.13
C GLY A 636 -9.38 -10.97 -4.84
N TRP A 637 -8.44 -10.48 -4.02
CA TRP A 637 -7.16 -11.14 -3.74
C TRP A 637 -6.86 -11.21 -2.25
N ALA A 638 -5.94 -12.11 -1.87
CA ALA A 638 -5.46 -12.19 -0.49
C ALA A 638 -4.75 -10.89 -0.06
N PRO A 639 -4.91 -10.44 1.21
CA PRO A 639 -4.45 -9.14 1.68
C PRO A 639 -2.94 -9.14 2.02
N VAL A 640 -2.10 -9.38 1.01
CA VAL A 640 -0.62 -9.33 1.06
C VAL A 640 -0.01 -8.75 -0.22
N THR A 641 -0.76 -7.90 -0.91
CA THR A 641 -0.43 -7.31 -2.20
C THR A 641 0.54 -6.13 -2.10
N ASN A 642 0.53 -5.44 -0.95
CA ASN A 642 1.40 -4.30 -0.69
C ASN A 642 2.02 -4.37 0.72
N MET A 643 2.93 -3.43 1.00
CA MET A 643 3.68 -3.39 2.27
C MET A 643 2.74 -3.21 3.46
N TYR A 644 1.74 -2.34 3.35
CA TYR A 644 0.76 -2.11 4.42
C TYR A 644 -0.01 -3.39 4.76
N GLU A 645 -0.47 -4.15 3.74
CA GLU A 645 -1.19 -5.41 3.98
C GLU A 645 -0.31 -6.45 4.68
N THR A 646 0.97 -6.49 4.32
CA THR A 646 1.96 -7.35 5.01
C THR A 646 2.15 -6.93 6.47
N VAL A 647 2.25 -5.62 6.77
CA VAL A 647 2.39 -5.08 8.14
C VAL A 647 1.19 -5.41 9.01
N VAL A 648 -0.04 -5.51 8.46
CA VAL A 648 -1.22 -5.92 9.24
C VAL A 648 -1.37 -7.44 9.35
N PHE A 649 -0.81 -8.21 8.40
CA PHE A 649 -0.86 -9.67 8.43
C PHE A 649 0.12 -10.29 9.45
N VAL A 650 1.32 -9.71 9.63
CA VAL A 650 2.27 -10.15 10.66
C VAL A 650 1.68 -10.13 12.09
N PRO A 651 1.12 -9.02 12.61
CA PRO A 651 0.51 -8.98 13.93
C PRO A 651 -0.70 -9.88 14.07
N PHE A 652 -1.47 -10.09 12.98
CA PHE A 652 -2.53 -11.11 12.97
C PHE A 652 -1.96 -12.51 13.27
N ILE A 653 -0.89 -12.91 12.60
CA ILE A 653 -0.25 -14.21 12.84
C ILE A 653 0.38 -14.27 14.24
N VAL A 654 1.00 -13.19 14.72
CA VAL A 654 1.52 -13.10 16.10
C VAL A 654 0.39 -13.31 17.13
N ALA A 655 -0.74 -12.63 16.95
CA ALA A 655 -1.91 -12.76 17.82
C ALA A 655 -2.50 -14.18 17.77
N LEU A 656 -2.63 -14.75 16.57
CA LEU A 656 -3.16 -16.09 16.34
C LEU A 656 -2.28 -17.17 16.98
N LEU A 657 -0.97 -17.17 16.70
CA LEU A 657 -0.02 -18.13 17.27
C LEU A 657 0.14 -17.93 18.78
N GLY A 658 0.14 -16.68 19.25
CA GLY A 658 0.21 -16.36 20.67
C GLY A 658 -0.99 -16.89 21.45
N LEU A 659 -2.21 -16.64 20.94
CA LEU A 659 -3.44 -17.15 21.52
C LEU A 659 -3.48 -18.69 21.48
N TRP A 660 -3.06 -19.29 20.36
CA TRP A 660 -3.02 -20.74 20.23
C TRP A 660 -2.03 -21.39 21.22
N PHE A 661 -0.81 -20.87 21.35
CA PHE A 661 0.17 -21.39 22.30
C PHE A 661 -0.21 -21.18 23.77
N LEU A 662 -0.92 -20.09 24.07
CA LEU A 662 -1.53 -19.86 25.37
C LEU A 662 -2.60 -20.92 25.67
N LEU A 663 -3.52 -21.18 24.72
CA LEU A 663 -4.61 -22.15 24.85
C LEU A 663 -4.22 -23.60 24.55
N LEU A 664 -2.94 -23.88 24.26
CA LEU A 664 -2.49 -25.20 23.87
C LEU A 664 -2.82 -26.30 24.91
N PRO A 665 -2.70 -26.09 26.23
CA PRO A 665 -3.10 -27.12 27.22
C PRO A 665 -4.57 -27.53 27.12
N LEU A 666 -5.45 -26.62 26.70
CA LEU A 666 -6.88 -26.88 26.53
C LEU A 666 -7.21 -27.52 25.18
N THR A 667 -6.44 -27.21 24.14
CA THR A 667 -6.75 -27.63 22.75
C THR A 667 -5.97 -28.86 22.32
N TRP A 668 -4.80 -29.12 22.88
CA TRP A 668 -3.86 -30.15 22.42
C TRP A 668 -4.45 -31.56 22.42
N SER A 669 -5.17 -31.94 23.48
CA SER A 669 -5.79 -33.28 23.56
C SER A 669 -6.75 -33.51 22.40
N GLY A 670 -7.63 -32.53 22.12
CA GLY A 670 -8.59 -32.62 21.00
C GLY A 670 -7.91 -32.64 19.63
N ILE A 671 -6.86 -31.83 19.44
CA ILE A 671 -6.06 -31.82 18.21
C ILE A 671 -5.37 -33.17 18.01
N SER A 672 -4.80 -33.74 19.07
CA SER A 672 -4.11 -35.04 19.02
C SER A 672 -5.08 -36.19 18.67
N ASP A 673 -6.30 -36.13 19.19
CA ASP A 673 -7.36 -37.09 18.89
C ASP A 673 -7.81 -36.99 17.42
N GLY A 674 -8.02 -35.77 16.91
CA GLY A 674 -8.31 -35.52 15.49
C GLY A 674 -7.18 -35.99 14.56
N TRP A 675 -5.93 -35.70 14.91
CA TRP A 675 -4.74 -36.12 14.15
C TRP A 675 -4.55 -37.64 14.11
N ARG A 676 -4.94 -38.31 15.19
CA ARG A 676 -4.96 -39.76 15.27
C ARG A 676 -6.10 -40.35 14.43
N LEU A 677 -7.27 -39.73 14.43
CA LEU A 677 -8.42 -40.19 13.65
C LEU A 677 -8.16 -40.14 12.14
N ALA A 678 -7.41 -39.13 11.67
CA ALA A 678 -7.01 -38.99 10.27
C ALA A 678 -5.77 -39.85 9.89
N ALA A 679 -5.23 -40.64 10.81
CA ALA A 679 -4.10 -41.52 10.54
C ALA A 679 -4.54 -42.76 9.73
N TRP A 680 -3.64 -43.28 8.89
CA TRP A 680 -3.95 -44.48 8.11
C TRP A 680 -4.07 -45.70 9.04
N PRO A 681 -5.06 -46.60 8.85
CA PRO A 681 -5.22 -47.80 9.64
C PRO A 681 -4.21 -48.89 9.23
N LEU A 682 -2.91 -48.61 9.30
CA LEU A 682 -1.86 -49.55 8.91
C LEU A 682 -1.64 -50.65 9.95
N ASN A 683 -2.17 -50.49 11.18
CA ASN A 683 -1.92 -51.42 12.28
C ASN A 683 -2.23 -52.89 11.96
N PRO A 684 -3.38 -53.26 11.36
CA PRO A 684 -3.66 -54.65 10.99
C PRO A 684 -2.68 -55.19 9.93
N LEU A 685 -2.32 -54.35 8.95
CA LEU A 685 -1.44 -54.71 7.85
C LEU A 685 0.02 -54.89 8.32
N VAL A 686 0.51 -54.01 9.19
CA VAL A 686 1.86 -54.12 9.78
C VAL A 686 1.92 -55.24 10.83
N ASN A 687 0.83 -55.51 11.55
CA ASN A 687 0.76 -56.63 12.50
C ASN A 687 0.64 -58.01 11.82
N ALA A 688 0.27 -58.07 10.55
CA ALA A 688 0.24 -59.30 9.75
C ALA A 688 1.63 -59.75 9.26
N ILE A 689 2.66 -58.91 9.40
CA ILE A 689 4.03 -59.23 9.00
C ILE A 689 4.72 -60.03 10.14
N PRO A 690 5.30 -61.22 9.85
CA PRO A 690 5.98 -62.03 10.85
C PRO A 690 7.12 -61.27 11.56
N ALA A 691 7.24 -61.46 12.88
CA ALA A 691 8.32 -60.91 13.67
C ALA A 691 9.68 -61.44 13.17
N GLY A 692 10.63 -60.53 12.88
CA GLY A 692 11.95 -60.85 12.32
C GLY A 692 12.12 -60.57 10.83
N ASN A 693 11.05 -60.20 10.11
CA ASN A 693 11.17 -59.73 8.73
C ASN A 693 11.84 -58.34 8.69
N PRO A 694 12.94 -58.13 7.93
CA PRO A 694 13.61 -56.83 7.84
C PRO A 694 12.67 -55.71 7.36
N VAL A 695 11.70 -56.03 6.50
CA VAL A 695 10.65 -55.09 6.04
C VAL A 695 9.70 -54.71 7.17
N GLY A 696 9.38 -55.63 8.08
CA GLY A 696 8.57 -55.37 9.27
C GLY A 696 9.22 -54.37 10.24
N GLY A 697 10.55 -54.35 10.31
CA GLY A 697 11.31 -53.36 11.07
C GLY A 697 11.15 -51.94 10.51
N TYR A 698 11.28 -51.76 9.19
CA TYR A 698 11.10 -50.47 8.54
C TYR A 698 9.65 -49.96 8.60
N LEU A 699 8.67 -50.85 8.45
CA LEU A 699 7.24 -50.50 8.52
C LEU A 699 6.71 -50.35 9.95
N SER A 700 7.46 -50.78 10.97
CA SER A 700 7.05 -50.64 12.38
C SER A 700 6.88 -49.18 12.81
N GLY A 701 7.62 -48.26 12.18
CA GLY A 701 7.48 -46.81 12.39
C GLY A 701 6.18 -46.20 11.83
N LEU A 702 5.43 -46.97 11.03
CA LEU A 702 4.12 -46.58 10.50
C LEU A 702 2.96 -47.06 11.39
N LYS A 703 3.24 -47.77 12.49
CA LYS A 703 2.19 -48.17 13.45
C LYS A 703 1.66 -46.94 14.18
N ASN A 704 0.34 -46.80 14.21
CA ASN A 704 -0.31 -45.85 15.08
C ASN A 704 -0.11 -46.27 16.54
N PRO A 705 0.23 -45.33 17.44
CA PRO A 705 0.38 -45.63 18.86
C PRO A 705 -0.91 -46.23 19.45
N PRO A 706 -0.80 -47.08 20.48
CA PRO A 706 -1.96 -47.67 21.13
C PRO A 706 -2.87 -46.57 21.72
N LEU A 707 -4.17 -46.88 21.82
CA LEU A 707 -5.12 -46.00 22.48
C LEU A 707 -4.69 -45.75 23.94
N THR A 708 -4.71 -44.49 24.35
CA THR A 708 -4.57 -44.14 25.77
C THR A 708 -5.84 -44.51 26.53
N LYS A 709 -5.74 -44.67 27.85
CA LYS A 709 -6.90 -44.95 28.73
C LYS A 709 -8.00 -43.89 28.55
N GLU A 710 -7.62 -42.61 28.50
CA GLU A 710 -8.55 -41.49 28.28
C GLU A 710 -9.28 -41.59 26.93
N GLN A 711 -8.61 -42.08 25.87
CA GLN A 711 -9.26 -42.28 24.58
C GLN A 711 -10.21 -43.48 24.56
N THR A 712 -9.88 -44.57 25.26
CA THR A 712 -10.79 -45.73 25.40
C THR A 712 -11.98 -45.45 26.30
N ASP A 713 -11.82 -44.55 27.28
CA ASP A 713 -12.91 -44.10 28.14
C ASP A 713 -13.91 -43.21 27.38
N LYS A 714 -13.45 -42.45 26.36
CA LYS A 714 -14.31 -41.64 25.48
C LYS A 714 -15.21 -42.48 24.59
N MET A 715 -14.63 -43.48 23.92
CA MET A 715 -15.39 -44.43 23.11
C MET A 715 -14.64 -45.75 22.92
N PRO A 716 -15.36 -46.87 22.71
CA PRO A 716 -14.76 -48.18 22.51
C PRO A 716 -13.74 -48.20 21.37
N ALA A 717 -12.75 -49.09 21.46
CA ALA A 717 -11.69 -49.22 20.47
C ALA A 717 -12.22 -49.52 19.04
N TYR A 718 -13.35 -50.24 18.93
CA TYR A 718 -13.96 -50.52 17.62
C TYR A 718 -14.52 -49.24 16.96
N SER A 719 -15.09 -48.31 17.74
CA SER A 719 -15.59 -47.03 17.22
C SER A 719 -14.46 -46.16 16.69
N TRP A 720 -13.31 -46.13 17.38
CA TRP A 720 -12.09 -45.48 16.87
C TRP A 720 -11.62 -46.08 15.54
N ALA A 721 -11.69 -47.40 15.40
CA ALA A 721 -11.28 -48.09 14.17
C ALA A 721 -12.23 -47.79 12.99
N ILE A 722 -13.55 -47.82 13.23
CA ILE A 722 -14.56 -47.53 12.20
C ILE A 722 -14.43 -46.08 11.72
N LEU A 723 -14.42 -45.12 12.65
CA LEU A 723 -14.32 -43.71 12.31
C LEU A 723 -12.98 -43.37 11.63
N GLY A 724 -11.88 -43.97 12.08
CA GLY A 724 -10.58 -43.84 11.41
C GLY A 724 -10.56 -44.44 10.01
N GLY A 725 -11.27 -45.55 9.78
CA GLY A 725 -11.47 -46.15 8.47
C GLY A 725 -12.25 -45.22 7.53
N VAL A 726 -13.37 -44.66 8.00
CA VAL A 726 -14.15 -43.66 7.25
C VAL A 726 -13.31 -42.44 6.92
N MET A 727 -12.58 -41.88 7.89
CA MET A 727 -11.68 -40.74 7.67
C MET A 727 -10.58 -41.05 6.65
N SER A 728 -10.09 -42.29 6.61
CA SER A 728 -9.08 -42.70 5.63
C SER A 728 -9.64 -42.78 4.20
N LEU A 729 -10.91 -43.19 4.04
CA LEU A 729 -11.59 -43.15 2.74
C LEU A 729 -11.79 -41.71 2.25
N VAL A 730 -12.25 -40.81 3.13
CA VAL A 730 -12.36 -39.38 2.81
C VAL A 730 -10.99 -38.79 2.48
N ARG A 731 -9.96 -39.18 3.24
CA ARG A 731 -8.57 -38.77 2.99
C ARG A 731 -8.10 -39.19 1.61
N LEU A 732 -8.38 -40.42 1.18
CA LEU A 732 -8.03 -40.88 -0.17
C LEU A 732 -8.67 -40.03 -1.27
N GLY A 733 -9.96 -39.69 -1.11
CA GLY A 733 -10.64 -38.77 -2.02
C GLY A 733 -9.96 -37.39 -2.08
N LEU A 734 -9.60 -36.84 -0.92
CA LEU A 734 -8.88 -35.56 -0.83
C LEU A 734 -7.45 -35.65 -1.40
N MET A 735 -6.74 -36.76 -1.20
CA MET A 735 -5.42 -37.00 -1.79
C MET A 735 -5.49 -37.01 -3.31
N ALA A 736 -6.47 -37.73 -3.87
CA ALA A 736 -6.73 -37.75 -5.31
C ALA A 736 -7.09 -36.36 -5.84
N PHE A 737 -7.91 -35.61 -5.11
CA PHE A 737 -8.26 -34.23 -5.46
C PHE A 737 -7.05 -33.29 -5.46
N VAL A 738 -6.21 -33.31 -4.41
CA VAL A 738 -5.00 -32.48 -4.33
C VAL A 738 -4.02 -32.82 -5.45
N LEU A 739 -3.85 -34.12 -5.75
CA LEU A 739 -3.02 -34.55 -6.87
C LEU A 739 -3.60 -34.07 -8.20
N TRP A 740 -4.90 -34.24 -8.43
CA TRP A 740 -5.57 -33.76 -9.63
C TRP A 740 -5.41 -32.25 -9.82
N PHE A 741 -5.68 -31.48 -8.76
CA PHE A 741 -5.62 -30.02 -8.79
C PHE A 741 -4.21 -29.51 -9.07
N LEU A 742 -3.19 -30.02 -8.39
CA LEU A 742 -1.82 -29.53 -8.56
C LEU A 742 -1.16 -30.06 -9.83
N ALA A 743 -1.44 -31.29 -10.25
CA ALA A 743 -0.73 -31.95 -11.33
C ALA A 743 -1.44 -31.89 -12.70
N PHE A 744 -2.76 -31.73 -12.73
CA PHE A 744 -3.57 -31.86 -13.94
C PHE A 744 -4.50 -30.68 -14.23
N ALA A 745 -4.95 -29.92 -13.22
CA ALA A 745 -5.84 -28.79 -13.47
C ALA A 745 -5.11 -27.64 -14.21
N PRO A 746 -5.72 -27.04 -15.24
CA PRO A 746 -5.14 -25.89 -15.95
C PRO A 746 -5.18 -24.65 -15.06
N TYR A 747 -4.05 -23.94 -14.94
CA TYR A 747 -3.86 -22.89 -13.95
C TYR A 747 -3.30 -21.57 -14.50
N ALA A 748 -2.53 -21.59 -15.60
CA ALA A 748 -1.91 -20.39 -16.19
C ALA A 748 -2.22 -20.25 -17.69
N ASP A 749 -1.96 -19.07 -18.25
CA ASP A 749 -2.02 -18.80 -19.70
C ASP A 749 -1.26 -19.89 -20.48
N GLY A 750 -1.98 -20.55 -21.40
CA GLY A 750 -1.50 -21.73 -22.12
C GLY A 750 -1.88 -23.08 -21.51
N GLY A 751 -2.78 -23.15 -20.52
CA GLY A 751 -3.38 -24.39 -20.03
C GLY A 751 -2.46 -25.28 -19.20
N ARG A 752 -1.41 -24.70 -18.59
CA ARG A 752 -0.38 -25.45 -17.84
C ARG A 752 -0.86 -25.82 -16.44
N SER A 753 -0.44 -27.00 -15.95
CA SER A 753 -0.60 -27.40 -14.54
C SER A 753 0.38 -26.67 -13.63
N VAL A 754 0.05 -26.59 -12.33
CA VAL A 754 0.89 -25.97 -11.29
C VAL A 754 2.21 -26.72 -11.15
N VAL A 755 2.15 -28.05 -11.02
CA VAL A 755 3.32 -28.93 -10.95
C VAL A 755 3.21 -29.96 -12.08
N SER A 756 4.26 -30.12 -12.87
CA SER A 756 4.30 -31.20 -13.86
C SER A 756 4.78 -32.50 -13.24
N LEU A 757 4.11 -33.62 -13.57
CA LEU A 757 4.57 -34.95 -13.14
C LEU A 757 5.93 -35.32 -13.77
N TRP A 758 6.20 -34.77 -14.95
CA TRP A 758 7.43 -35.00 -15.71
C TRP A 758 8.22 -33.70 -15.89
N PRO A 759 9.55 -33.76 -16.03
CA PRO A 759 10.36 -32.59 -16.35
C PRO A 759 9.90 -31.95 -17.66
N ARG A 760 9.74 -30.62 -17.67
CA ARG A 760 9.43 -29.85 -18.88
C ARG A 760 10.67 -29.49 -19.67
N GLN A 761 11.74 -29.20 -18.95
CA GLN A 761 13.06 -28.90 -19.49
C GLN A 761 14.05 -29.87 -18.86
N TYR A 762 14.99 -30.36 -19.67
CA TYR A 762 15.97 -31.37 -19.29
C TYR A 762 17.37 -30.76 -19.03
N ASP A 763 17.43 -29.43 -18.91
CA ASP A 763 18.61 -28.74 -18.42
C ASP A 763 18.70 -28.82 -16.88
N ALA A 764 19.85 -28.44 -16.31
CA ALA A 764 20.08 -28.59 -14.87
C ALA A 764 19.07 -27.79 -14.03
N ASN A 765 18.70 -26.58 -14.48
CA ASN A 765 17.70 -25.76 -13.79
C ASN A 765 16.31 -26.41 -13.87
N GLY A 766 15.87 -26.81 -15.07
CA GLY A 766 14.57 -27.47 -15.26
C GLY A 766 14.40 -28.77 -14.47
N LEU A 767 15.44 -29.59 -14.39
CA LEU A 767 15.43 -30.82 -13.58
C LEU A 767 15.36 -30.52 -12.07
N MET A 768 16.08 -29.51 -11.61
CA MET A 768 16.05 -29.09 -10.20
C MET A 768 14.66 -28.56 -9.82
N VAL A 769 14.08 -27.66 -10.63
CA VAL A 769 12.72 -27.12 -10.43
C VAL A 769 11.71 -28.25 -10.37
N TRP A 770 11.78 -29.19 -11.32
CA TRP A 770 10.89 -30.35 -11.33
C TRP A 770 11.06 -31.21 -10.08
N ALA A 771 12.29 -31.54 -9.68
CA ALA A 771 12.53 -32.38 -8.51
C ALA A 771 11.99 -31.72 -7.22
N VAL A 772 12.23 -30.43 -7.03
CA VAL A 772 11.70 -29.66 -5.89
C VAL A 772 10.18 -29.61 -5.94
N ALA A 773 9.58 -29.27 -7.08
CA ALA A 773 8.14 -29.21 -7.24
C ALA A 773 7.48 -30.58 -7.01
N PHE A 774 8.12 -31.66 -7.45
CA PHE A 774 7.66 -33.03 -7.25
C PHE A 774 7.72 -33.46 -5.77
N ILE A 775 8.79 -33.11 -5.05
CA ILE A 775 8.88 -33.32 -3.59
C ILE A 775 7.76 -32.56 -2.87
N CYS A 776 7.53 -31.30 -3.25
CA CYS A 776 6.43 -30.50 -2.72
C CYS A 776 5.06 -31.12 -3.03
N LEU A 777 4.86 -31.66 -4.23
CA LEU A 777 3.63 -32.36 -4.62
C LEU A 777 3.39 -33.60 -3.76
N VAL A 778 4.40 -34.47 -3.61
CA VAL A 778 4.31 -35.67 -2.75
C VAL A 778 4.01 -35.29 -1.31
N GLY A 779 4.70 -34.28 -0.78
CA GLY A 779 4.45 -33.74 0.55
C GLY A 779 3.03 -33.19 0.71
N ALA A 780 2.55 -32.40 -0.23
CA ALA A 780 1.21 -31.81 -0.22
C ALA A 780 0.12 -32.89 -0.28
N VAL A 781 0.23 -33.84 -1.21
CA VAL A 781 -0.71 -34.97 -1.33
C VAL A 781 -0.72 -35.80 -0.04
N TRP A 782 0.43 -35.98 0.61
CA TRP A 782 0.51 -36.79 1.83
C TRP A 782 -0.03 -36.07 3.07
N PHE A 783 0.43 -34.84 3.32
CA PHE A 783 0.20 -34.13 4.58
C PHE A 783 -1.06 -33.24 4.58
N LEU A 784 -1.37 -32.56 3.47
CA LEU A 784 -2.45 -31.57 3.43
C LEU A 784 -3.83 -32.19 3.71
N PRO A 785 -4.23 -33.31 3.07
CA PRO A 785 -5.49 -33.99 3.38
C PRO A 785 -5.60 -34.42 4.84
N ARG A 786 -4.50 -34.91 5.43
CA ARG A 786 -4.47 -35.31 6.84
C ARG A 786 -4.68 -34.10 7.74
N MET A 787 -3.98 -33.01 7.48
CA MET A 787 -4.07 -31.77 8.25
C MET A 787 -5.49 -31.20 8.22
N LEU A 788 -6.12 -31.13 7.04
CA LEU A 788 -7.49 -30.64 6.87
C LEU A 788 -8.50 -31.48 7.67
N LEU A 789 -8.44 -32.81 7.55
CA LEU A 789 -9.34 -33.70 8.30
C LEU A 789 -9.10 -33.63 9.80
N SER A 790 -7.84 -33.50 10.23
CA SER A 790 -7.50 -33.34 11.64
C SER A 790 -8.05 -32.03 12.20
N LEU A 791 -7.99 -30.95 11.43
CA LEU A 791 -8.54 -29.64 11.81
C LEU A 791 -10.07 -29.73 11.97
N LEU A 792 -10.77 -30.32 11.00
CA LEU A 792 -12.23 -30.53 11.08
C LEU A 792 -12.62 -31.41 12.26
N ALA A 793 -11.90 -32.52 12.48
CA ALA A 793 -12.14 -33.39 13.63
C ALA A 793 -11.88 -32.67 14.96
N SER A 794 -10.90 -31.76 15.01
CA SER A 794 -10.58 -30.98 16.22
C SER A 794 -11.73 -30.06 16.64
N LEU A 795 -12.55 -29.57 15.71
CA LEU A 795 -13.75 -28.76 16.04
C LEU A 795 -14.76 -29.52 16.89
N VAL A 796 -14.76 -30.85 16.80
CA VAL A 796 -15.61 -31.73 17.60
C VAL A 796 -14.88 -32.21 18.85
N PHE A 797 -13.64 -32.69 18.73
CA PHE A 797 -12.90 -33.27 19.85
C PHE A 797 -12.48 -32.25 20.90
N ILE A 798 -12.24 -30.98 20.55
CA ILE A 798 -11.88 -29.96 21.54
C ILE A 798 -13.05 -29.71 22.52
N PRO A 799 -14.27 -29.34 22.08
CA PRO A 799 -15.41 -29.20 22.98
C PRO A 799 -15.76 -30.49 23.72
N TRP A 800 -15.68 -31.64 23.04
CA TRP A 800 -15.93 -32.94 23.66
C TRP A 800 -14.97 -33.21 24.82
N ASN A 801 -13.68 -32.94 24.63
CA ASN A 801 -12.68 -33.15 25.66
C ASN A 801 -12.87 -32.20 26.84
N TRP A 802 -13.33 -30.98 26.62
CA TRP A 802 -13.69 -30.08 27.72
C TRP A 802 -14.89 -30.60 28.52
N ALA A 803 -15.87 -31.21 27.85
CA ALA A 803 -17.05 -31.76 28.49
C ALA A 803 -16.78 -33.06 29.28
N THR A 804 -15.78 -33.85 28.88
CA THR A 804 -15.55 -35.20 29.43
C THR A 804 -14.24 -35.39 30.18
N SER A 805 -13.26 -34.48 30.04
CA SER A 805 -11.94 -34.67 30.67
C SER A 805 -11.96 -34.36 32.16
N SER A 806 -11.52 -35.34 32.97
CA SER A 806 -11.29 -35.17 34.41
C SER A 806 -10.10 -34.24 34.72
N GLN A 807 -9.29 -33.88 33.72
CA GLN A 807 -8.09 -33.06 33.87
C GLN A 807 -8.29 -31.58 33.53
N ILE A 808 -9.53 -31.15 33.21
CA ILE A 808 -9.81 -29.78 32.76
C ILE A 808 -9.32 -28.71 33.76
N SER A 809 -9.42 -28.98 35.06
CA SER A 809 -8.93 -28.07 36.12
C SER A 809 -7.41 -27.90 36.10
N LYS A 810 -6.66 -28.97 35.80
CA LYS A 810 -5.20 -28.94 35.63
C LYS A 810 -4.83 -28.17 34.35
N GLN A 811 -5.53 -28.45 33.25
CA GLN A 811 -5.32 -27.77 31.97
C GLN A 811 -5.57 -26.26 32.07
N LEU A 812 -6.59 -25.83 32.82
CA LEU A 812 -6.85 -24.42 33.09
C LEU A 812 -5.72 -23.75 33.90
N LYS A 813 -5.17 -24.44 34.91
CA LYS A 813 -4.01 -23.94 35.67
C LYS A 813 -2.76 -23.82 34.79
N GLU A 814 -2.49 -24.81 33.95
CA GLU A 814 -1.38 -24.78 32.99
C GLU A 814 -1.53 -23.68 31.94
N THR A 815 -2.76 -23.41 31.50
CA THR A 815 -3.09 -22.31 30.57
C THR A 815 -2.79 -20.96 31.21
N TYR A 816 -3.17 -20.78 32.48
CA TYR A 816 -2.85 -19.57 33.23
C TYR A 816 -1.34 -19.39 33.46
N ALA A 817 -0.59 -20.48 33.70
CA ALA A 817 0.87 -20.42 33.82
C ALA A 817 1.56 -19.93 32.53
N ARG A 818 0.86 -19.97 31.39
CA ARG A 818 1.33 -19.49 30.07
C ARG A 818 1.00 -18.03 29.77
N HIS A 819 0.57 -17.23 30.76
CA HIS A 819 0.32 -15.80 30.58
C HIS A 819 1.46 -14.96 29.95
N PRO A 820 2.77 -15.35 30.00
CA PRO A 820 3.79 -14.62 29.24
C PRO A 820 3.59 -14.66 27.72
N PHE A 821 2.94 -15.70 27.18
CA PHE A 821 2.53 -15.71 25.76
C PHE A 821 1.50 -14.63 25.46
N GLY A 822 0.58 -14.38 26.40
CA GLY A 822 -0.45 -13.34 26.28
C GLY A 822 0.15 -11.95 26.23
N ILE A 823 1.10 -11.64 27.13
CA ILE A 823 1.83 -10.36 27.09
C ILE A 823 2.67 -10.23 25.82
N ALA A 824 3.46 -11.26 25.49
CA ALA A 824 4.35 -11.21 24.34
C ALA A 824 3.57 -11.01 23.03
N SER A 825 2.46 -11.74 22.85
CA SER A 825 1.64 -11.65 21.65
C SER A 825 0.86 -10.33 21.59
N ALA A 826 0.20 -9.91 22.68
CA ALA A 826 -0.55 -8.66 22.71
C ALA A 826 0.38 -7.45 22.55
N GLY A 827 1.57 -7.48 23.17
CA GLY A 827 2.58 -6.42 23.05
C GLY A 827 3.13 -6.29 21.63
N ALA A 828 3.56 -7.41 21.03
CA ALA A 828 4.05 -7.41 19.66
C ALA A 828 2.95 -7.05 18.65
N ALA A 829 1.72 -7.56 18.83
CA ALA A 829 0.59 -7.21 17.97
C ALA A 829 0.20 -5.73 18.10
N ALA A 830 0.10 -5.19 19.32
CA ALA A 830 -0.21 -3.78 19.55
C ALA A 830 0.86 -2.87 18.93
N PHE A 831 2.15 -3.21 19.07
CA PHE A 831 3.23 -2.44 18.44
C PHE A 831 3.13 -2.44 16.91
N LEU A 832 2.93 -3.60 16.28
CA LEU A 832 2.87 -3.69 14.82
C LEU A 832 1.57 -3.10 14.24
N PHE A 833 0.42 -3.27 14.90
CA PHE A 833 -0.81 -2.57 14.50
C PHE A 833 -0.72 -1.05 14.72
N PHE A 834 0.03 -0.59 15.72
CA PHE A 834 0.36 0.82 15.87
C PHE A 834 1.14 1.34 14.65
N LEU A 835 2.15 0.59 14.19
CA LEU A 835 2.86 0.98 12.96
C LEU A 835 1.91 1.04 11.76
N ALA A 836 1.05 0.04 11.57
CA ALA A 836 0.05 0.05 10.50
C ALA A 836 -0.89 1.27 10.58
N ALA A 837 -1.40 1.61 11.77
CA ALA A 837 -2.41 2.65 11.92
C ALA A 837 -1.84 4.08 11.89
N PHE A 838 -0.57 4.28 12.26
CA PHE A 838 -0.01 5.62 12.47
C PHE A 838 1.10 6.01 11.49
N VAL A 839 1.87 5.05 10.93
CA VAL A 839 2.91 5.37 9.93
C VAL A 839 2.31 5.95 8.65
N PRO A 840 1.16 5.49 8.11
CA PRO A 840 0.54 6.11 6.93
C PRO A 840 0.18 7.59 7.11
N LEU A 841 -0.01 8.01 8.37
CA LEU A 841 -0.37 9.38 8.76
C LEU A 841 0.84 10.32 8.87
N LEU A 842 2.06 9.80 8.78
CA LEU A 842 3.24 10.66 8.82
C LEU A 842 3.26 11.54 7.55
N PRO A 843 3.61 12.83 7.67
CA PRO A 843 3.69 13.75 6.55
C PRO A 843 4.94 13.40 5.72
N THR A 844 4.77 12.48 4.78
CA THR A 844 5.81 12.02 3.87
C THR A 844 5.25 11.96 2.46
N ASP A 845 6.01 12.49 1.51
CA ASP A 845 5.62 12.63 0.09
C ASP A 845 5.33 11.28 -0.59
N GLN A 846 5.96 10.19 -0.12
CA GLN A 846 5.60 8.81 -0.46
C GLN A 846 5.68 7.90 0.77
N PRO A 847 4.56 7.60 1.45
CA PRO A 847 4.59 6.74 2.62
C PRO A 847 5.04 5.32 2.25
N VAL A 848 5.94 4.75 3.03
CA VAL A 848 6.30 3.32 2.96
C VAL A 848 5.06 2.44 3.12
N LEU A 849 4.11 2.85 3.97
CA LEU A 849 2.84 2.16 4.20
C LEU A 849 1.70 2.98 3.59
N ASN A 850 1.20 2.53 2.44
CA ASN A 850 0.00 3.08 1.82
C ASN A 850 -1.21 2.21 2.17
N GLU A 851 -2.18 2.77 2.89
CA GLU A 851 -3.40 2.06 3.28
C GLU A 851 -4.38 1.87 2.13
N ASN A 852 -4.25 2.69 1.09
CA ASN A 852 -5.10 2.67 -0.09
C ASN A 852 -4.90 1.40 -0.92
N PHE A 853 -5.95 1.04 -1.64
CA PHE A 853 -5.91 -0.04 -2.61
C PHE A 853 -5.14 0.38 -3.86
N SER A 854 -4.21 -0.46 -4.31
CA SER A 854 -3.43 -0.24 -5.53
C SER A 854 -3.68 -1.37 -6.54
N PRO A 855 -3.60 -1.10 -7.86
CA PRO A 855 -3.61 -2.16 -8.85
C PRO A 855 -2.47 -3.15 -8.60
N LEU A 856 -2.74 -4.43 -8.88
CA LEU A 856 -1.71 -5.46 -8.77
C LEU A 856 -0.66 -5.28 -9.86
N GLN A 857 0.61 -5.38 -9.44
CA GLN A 857 1.70 -5.57 -10.37
C GLN A 857 1.42 -6.83 -11.22
N PRO A 858 1.73 -6.84 -12.54
CA PRO A 858 1.43 -7.96 -13.42
C PRO A 858 1.88 -9.32 -12.87
N VAL A 859 3.06 -9.37 -12.22
CA VAL A 859 3.63 -10.56 -11.59
C VAL A 859 2.82 -11.08 -10.38
N LEU A 860 2.07 -10.19 -9.71
CA LEU A 860 1.22 -10.49 -8.56
C LEU A 860 -0.23 -10.86 -8.95
N ARG A 861 -0.58 -10.85 -10.24
CA ARG A 861 -1.93 -11.20 -10.73
C ARG A 861 -2.31 -12.69 -10.56
N SER A 862 -1.41 -13.49 -9.99
CA SER A 862 -1.64 -14.89 -9.68
C SER A 862 -2.15 -15.06 -8.24
N ASN A 863 -3.45 -15.36 -8.10
CA ASN A 863 -4.10 -15.50 -6.80
C ASN A 863 -3.52 -16.66 -5.98
N PHE A 864 -3.13 -17.74 -6.66
CA PHE A 864 -2.58 -18.92 -6.01
C PHE A 864 -1.18 -18.67 -5.46
N TRP A 865 -0.22 -18.13 -6.25
CA TRP A 865 1.13 -17.88 -5.73
C TRP A 865 1.13 -16.82 -4.62
N LEU A 866 0.32 -15.78 -4.78
CA LEU A 866 0.09 -14.77 -3.74
C LEU A 866 -0.43 -15.43 -2.44
N THR A 867 -1.37 -16.36 -2.55
CA THR A 867 -1.94 -17.05 -1.39
C THR A 867 -0.97 -18.06 -0.76
N ILE A 868 -0.26 -18.88 -1.55
CA ILE A 868 0.53 -19.97 -0.98
C ILE A 868 1.94 -19.56 -0.57
N HIS A 869 2.64 -18.75 -1.37
CA HIS A 869 4.01 -18.35 -1.08
C HIS A 869 4.02 -17.17 -0.10
N VAL A 870 3.34 -16.07 -0.46
CA VAL A 870 3.43 -14.82 0.29
C VAL A 870 2.80 -14.98 1.68
N LEU A 871 1.64 -15.63 1.83
CA LEU A 871 1.09 -15.88 3.17
C LEU A 871 2.00 -16.78 4.01
N THR A 872 2.64 -17.79 3.42
CA THR A 872 3.55 -18.70 4.14
C THR A 872 4.80 -17.96 4.64
N ILE A 873 5.45 -17.14 3.80
CA ILE A 873 6.64 -16.40 4.20
C ILE A 873 6.29 -15.31 5.23
N VAL A 874 5.15 -14.62 5.10
CA VAL A 874 4.73 -13.60 6.07
C VAL A 874 4.30 -14.24 7.39
N ALA A 875 3.67 -15.43 7.36
CA ALA A 875 3.37 -16.18 8.58
C ALA A 875 4.65 -16.60 9.33
N SER A 876 5.73 -16.87 8.61
CA SER A 876 7.04 -17.11 9.21
C SER A 876 7.57 -15.89 9.96
N TYR A 877 7.34 -14.68 9.43
CA TYR A 877 7.68 -13.44 10.11
C TYR A 877 6.87 -13.28 11.39
N GLY A 878 5.57 -13.59 11.35
CA GLY A 878 4.72 -13.60 12.55
C GLY A 878 5.23 -14.56 13.64
N ALA A 879 5.64 -15.78 13.27
CA ALA A 879 6.25 -16.71 14.23
C ALA A 879 7.58 -16.20 14.80
N GLY A 880 8.42 -15.58 13.96
CA GLY A 880 9.67 -14.94 14.38
C GLY A 880 9.44 -13.75 15.33
N PHE A 881 8.45 -12.90 15.04
CA PHE A 881 8.06 -11.78 15.91
C PHE A 881 7.42 -12.23 17.22
N LEU A 882 6.72 -13.37 17.24
CA LEU A 882 6.28 -13.99 18.50
C LEU A 882 7.47 -14.45 19.34
N ALA A 883 8.48 -15.09 18.72
CA ALA A 883 9.71 -15.47 19.40
C ALA A 883 10.45 -14.25 19.94
N TRP A 884 10.52 -13.17 19.16
CA TRP A 884 11.05 -11.88 19.58
C TRP A 884 10.29 -11.30 20.78
N GLY A 885 8.96 -11.24 20.74
CA GLY A 885 8.15 -10.73 21.86
C GLY A 885 8.40 -11.51 23.15
N LEU A 886 8.50 -12.85 23.07
CA LEU A 886 8.89 -13.69 24.21
C LEU A 886 10.33 -13.41 24.67
N GLY A 887 11.22 -13.14 23.72
CA GLY A 887 12.59 -12.71 23.97
C GLY A 887 12.66 -11.40 24.74
N ILE A 888 11.89 -10.38 24.34
CA ILE A 888 11.80 -9.10 25.04
C ILE A 888 11.31 -9.28 26.47
N VAL A 889 10.25 -10.06 26.69
CA VAL A 889 9.78 -10.38 28.04
C VAL A 889 10.90 -11.05 28.86
N ALA A 890 11.65 -11.98 28.27
CA ALA A 890 12.77 -12.63 28.96
C ALA A 890 13.91 -11.67 29.28
N LEU A 891 14.26 -10.75 28.37
CA LEU A 891 15.29 -9.73 28.59
C LEU A 891 14.89 -8.77 29.73
N PHE A 892 13.61 -8.44 29.89
CA PHE A 892 13.14 -7.71 31.07
C PHE A 892 13.36 -8.49 32.37
N TYR A 893 13.16 -9.82 32.37
CA TYR A 893 13.51 -10.64 33.53
C TYR A 893 15.02 -10.70 33.78
N TYR A 894 15.85 -10.80 32.75
CA TYR A 894 17.32 -10.74 32.91
C TYR A 894 17.80 -9.37 33.43
N THR A 895 17.13 -8.28 33.05
CA THR A 895 17.54 -6.90 33.43
C THR A 895 16.96 -6.43 34.75
N ALA A 896 15.74 -6.83 35.14
CA ALA A 896 15.06 -6.36 36.36
C ALA A 896 14.72 -7.48 37.36
N GLY A 897 14.80 -8.75 36.97
CA GLY A 897 14.47 -9.88 37.84
C GLY A 897 15.45 -10.10 38.99
N LYS A 898 15.00 -10.80 40.03
CA LYS A 898 15.84 -11.23 41.15
C LYS A 898 16.63 -12.48 40.78
N TYR A 899 17.96 -12.35 40.76
CA TYR A 899 18.87 -13.49 40.64
C TYR A 899 18.84 -14.30 41.93
N ARG A 900 18.96 -15.63 41.79
CA ARG A 900 18.76 -16.59 42.88
C ARG A 900 20.07 -17.25 43.26
N ASP A 901 20.18 -17.68 44.51
CA ASP A 901 21.36 -18.39 45.01
C ASP A 901 21.51 -19.77 44.33
N PRO A 902 22.75 -20.29 44.21
CA PRO A 902 23.00 -21.60 43.65
C PRO A 902 22.42 -22.69 44.56
N LYS A 903 21.51 -23.53 44.05
CA LYS A 903 21.06 -24.73 44.80
C LYS A 903 22.19 -25.77 44.82
N VAL A 904 22.74 -26.05 46.00
CA VAL A 904 23.39 -27.33 46.33
C VAL A 904 22.27 -28.31 46.63
N HIS A 905 21.95 -29.19 45.69
CA HIS A 905 21.40 -30.53 45.90
C HIS A 905 21.15 -31.18 44.54
N ALA A 906 21.41 -32.49 44.49
CA ALA A 906 21.45 -33.36 43.32
C ALA A 906 20.36 -33.04 42.28
N VAL A 907 20.79 -32.94 41.02
CA VAL A 907 19.90 -32.89 39.86
C VAL A 907 19.17 -34.22 39.77
N SER A 908 17.96 -34.33 40.34
CA SER A 908 16.98 -35.29 39.81
C SER A 908 16.60 -34.80 38.42
N ALA A 909 16.86 -35.62 37.42
CA ALA A 909 16.78 -35.34 35.98
C ALA A 909 15.36 -35.03 35.43
N ASP A 910 14.45 -34.46 36.22
CA ASP A 910 13.02 -34.36 35.88
C ASP A 910 12.49 -32.95 35.60
N ILE A 911 13.38 -31.99 35.27
CA ILE A 911 12.98 -30.66 34.76
C ILE A 911 13.31 -30.52 33.26
N LEU A 912 13.24 -31.62 32.51
CA LEU A 912 13.31 -31.65 31.05
C LEU A 912 11.99 -32.17 30.47
N GLY A 913 10.93 -31.39 30.65
CA GLY A 913 9.68 -31.55 29.90
C GLY A 913 9.90 -31.23 28.42
N GLY A 914 10.38 -32.22 27.65
CA GLY A 914 10.50 -32.15 26.19
C GLY A 914 11.73 -32.88 25.66
N ALA A 915 11.56 -34.18 25.39
CA ALA A 915 12.43 -35.07 24.62
C ALA A 915 13.69 -34.44 24.00
N VAL A 916 14.82 -34.52 24.74
CA VAL A 916 16.15 -34.56 24.13
C VAL A 916 16.32 -35.97 23.57
N PRO A 917 16.63 -36.17 22.28
CA PRO A 917 16.95 -37.51 21.78
C PRO A 917 18.23 -37.98 22.48
N GLN A 918 18.14 -39.08 23.23
CA GLN A 918 19.33 -39.76 23.71
C GLN A 918 20.16 -40.20 22.51
N ARG A 919 21.42 -39.73 22.41
CA ARG A 919 22.38 -40.23 21.43
C ARG A 919 22.56 -41.73 21.61
N LYS A 920 22.07 -42.54 20.67
CA LYS A 920 22.51 -43.93 20.47
C LYS A 920 23.74 -43.89 19.53
N GLY A 921 24.93 -43.84 20.11
CA GLY A 921 26.20 -44.08 19.41
C GLY A 921 26.73 -45.50 19.70
N PRO A 922 27.56 -46.09 18.83
CA PRO A 922 27.93 -47.51 18.87
C PRO A 922 28.99 -47.90 19.91
N TYR A 923 29.25 -47.06 20.92
CA TYR A 923 30.24 -47.33 21.97
C TYR A 923 29.54 -47.45 23.32
N VAL A 924 28.93 -48.61 23.57
CA VAL A 924 28.52 -49.03 24.92
C VAL A 924 28.92 -50.49 25.08
N GLU A 925 30.18 -50.70 25.48
CA GLU A 925 30.61 -51.94 26.08
C GLU A 925 31.01 -51.66 27.54
N GLN A 926 30.39 -52.42 28.45
CA GLN A 926 30.80 -52.62 29.85
C GLN A 926 30.92 -51.38 30.76
N ARG A 927 29.80 -50.92 31.33
CA ARG A 927 29.80 -50.52 32.75
C ARG A 927 28.96 -51.52 33.54
N LYS A 928 29.64 -52.36 34.31
CA LYS A 928 29.06 -53.33 35.22
C LYS A 928 28.25 -52.60 36.31
N SER A 929 27.10 -53.19 36.63
CA SER A 929 26.29 -52.87 37.81
C SER A 929 27.12 -52.94 39.09
N GLY A 930 27.03 -51.91 39.94
CA GLY A 930 27.53 -51.96 41.31
C GLY A 930 28.62 -50.96 41.70
N SER A 931 28.45 -49.68 41.35
CA SER A 931 29.04 -48.57 42.09
C SER A 931 28.30 -47.29 41.72
N VAL A 932 27.58 -46.71 42.68
CA VAL A 932 27.13 -45.31 42.57
C VAL A 932 28.41 -44.49 42.73
N GLU A 933 29.06 -44.14 41.62
CA GLU A 933 29.97 -43.00 41.64
C GLU A 933 29.11 -41.77 41.93
N GLU A 934 29.36 -41.13 43.07
CA GLU A 934 28.82 -39.81 43.38
C GLU A 934 29.09 -38.87 42.19
N PRO A 935 28.13 -38.01 41.83
CA PRO A 935 28.37 -37.03 40.79
C PRO A 935 29.51 -36.12 41.25
N ASP A 936 30.51 -35.96 40.38
CA ASP A 936 31.66 -35.07 40.54
C ASP A 936 31.21 -33.71 41.12
N THR A 937 31.48 -33.51 42.41
CA THR A 937 31.10 -32.33 43.19
C THR A 937 31.95 -31.10 42.84
N ASP A 938 32.93 -31.23 41.95
CA ASP A 938 33.97 -30.24 41.70
C ASP A 938 33.70 -29.39 40.44
N ALA A 939 32.54 -29.54 39.79
CA ALA A 939 32.16 -28.68 38.66
C ALA A 939 31.70 -27.29 39.15
N PRO A 940 32.40 -26.18 38.82
CA PRO A 940 32.04 -24.85 39.33
C PRO A 940 30.67 -24.41 38.80
N GLY A 941 29.73 -24.16 39.71
CA GLY A 941 28.43 -23.57 39.43
C GLY A 941 28.49 -22.05 39.30
N PHE A 942 27.52 -21.44 38.60
CA PHE A 942 27.36 -19.99 38.55
C PHE A 942 27.20 -19.37 39.95
N ARG A 943 27.83 -18.22 40.21
CA ARG A 943 27.64 -17.40 41.43
C ARG A 943 26.16 -17.23 41.79
N ARG A 944 25.32 -16.93 40.80
CA ARG A 944 23.86 -16.83 40.92
C ARG A 944 23.16 -17.38 39.68
N ARG A 945 21.94 -17.88 39.85
CA ARG A 945 21.09 -18.37 38.76
C ARG A 945 20.11 -17.30 38.29
N PRO A 946 19.82 -17.21 36.98
CA PRO A 946 18.78 -16.34 36.46
C PRO A 946 17.39 -16.61 37.06
N PRO A 947 16.45 -15.65 36.95
CA PRO A 947 15.04 -15.84 37.32
C PRO A 947 14.42 -17.08 36.66
N GLU A 948 13.49 -17.75 37.34
CA GLU A 948 12.89 -19.00 36.85
C GLU A 948 12.14 -18.85 35.54
N ALA A 949 11.44 -17.72 35.40
CA ALA A 949 10.69 -17.36 34.21
C ALA A 949 11.55 -17.40 32.95
N CYS A 950 12.85 -17.08 33.03
CA CYS A 950 13.76 -17.11 31.89
C CYS A 950 13.89 -18.50 31.25
N SER A 951 13.81 -19.57 32.05
CA SER A 951 13.90 -20.94 31.53
C SER A 951 12.64 -21.34 30.75
N ALA A 952 11.47 -20.98 31.28
CA ALA A 952 10.20 -21.24 30.60
C ALA A 952 10.09 -20.42 29.30
N LEU A 953 10.44 -19.13 29.35
CA LEU A 953 10.44 -18.22 28.20
C LEU A 953 11.40 -18.68 27.10
N ALA A 954 12.59 -19.16 27.47
CA ALA A 954 13.52 -19.76 26.51
C ALA A 954 12.91 -21.00 25.83
N GLY A 955 12.25 -21.88 26.58
CA GLY A 955 11.52 -23.02 26.01
C GLY A 955 10.41 -22.61 25.04
N TYR A 956 9.67 -21.55 25.37
CA TYR A 956 8.62 -21.00 24.51
C TYR A 956 9.17 -20.35 23.24
N ALA A 957 10.22 -19.54 23.36
CA ALA A 957 10.92 -18.95 22.23
C ALA A 957 11.47 -20.03 21.30
N TYR A 958 12.03 -21.12 21.84
CA TYR A 958 12.50 -22.25 21.04
C TYR A 958 11.38 -22.84 20.16
N ARG A 959 10.17 -23.05 20.72
CA ARG A 959 9.02 -23.57 19.95
C ARG A 959 8.55 -22.58 18.89
N ALA A 960 8.51 -21.30 19.20
CA ALA A 960 8.16 -20.26 18.22
C ALA A 960 9.18 -20.21 17.05
N ILE A 961 10.49 -20.32 17.35
CA ILE A 961 11.53 -20.40 16.32
C ILE A 961 11.36 -21.66 15.45
N GLN A 962 11.00 -22.81 16.01
CA GLN A 962 10.74 -24.03 15.22
C GLN A 962 9.64 -23.81 14.16
N VAL A 963 8.57 -23.10 14.52
CA VAL A 963 7.51 -22.72 13.58
C VAL A 963 8.04 -21.72 12.54
N ALA A 964 8.80 -20.71 12.97
CA ALA A 964 9.39 -19.73 12.07
C ALA A 964 10.30 -20.39 11.02
N VAL A 965 11.18 -21.31 11.43
CA VAL A 965 12.09 -22.04 10.53
C VAL A 965 11.32 -22.90 9.53
N LEU A 966 10.29 -23.62 9.99
CA LEU A 966 9.46 -24.45 9.11
C LEU A 966 8.79 -23.61 8.01
N LEU A 967 8.19 -22.49 8.39
CA LEU A 967 7.50 -21.59 7.47
C LEU A 967 8.48 -20.79 6.59
N LEU A 968 9.64 -20.38 7.11
CA LEU A 968 10.70 -19.72 6.34
C LEU A 968 11.24 -20.65 5.26
N ALA A 969 11.52 -21.92 5.60
CA ALA A 969 11.98 -22.92 4.64
C ALA A 969 10.95 -23.15 3.53
N ALA A 970 9.70 -23.43 3.92
CA ALA A 970 8.61 -23.64 2.97
C ALA A 970 8.38 -22.41 2.08
N GLY A 971 8.33 -21.21 2.69
CA GLY A 971 8.17 -19.95 1.98
C GLY A 971 9.30 -19.70 0.98
N THR A 972 10.56 -19.93 1.36
CA THR A 972 11.72 -19.75 0.46
C THR A 972 11.68 -20.70 -0.74
N ILE A 973 11.31 -21.97 -0.52
CA ILE A 973 11.16 -22.96 -1.60
C ILE A 973 10.01 -22.59 -2.54
N LEU A 974 8.85 -22.22 -1.98
CA LEU A 974 7.70 -21.79 -2.77
C LEU A 974 7.99 -20.49 -3.56
N GLY A 975 8.87 -19.63 -3.03
CA GLY A 975 9.32 -18.42 -3.69
C GLY A 975 10.14 -18.73 -4.93
N GLY A 976 11.07 -19.69 -4.85
CA GLY A 976 11.84 -20.13 -6.02
C GLY A 976 10.96 -20.78 -7.10
N LEU A 977 9.94 -21.55 -6.71
CA LEU A 977 8.96 -22.09 -7.67
C LEU A 977 8.15 -20.99 -8.36
N TRP A 978 7.74 -19.96 -7.61
CA TRP A 978 7.04 -18.81 -8.19
C TRP A 978 7.95 -18.00 -9.12
N ALA A 979 9.22 -17.79 -8.74
CA ALA A 979 10.22 -17.11 -9.54
C ALA A 979 10.44 -17.78 -10.91
N ASP A 980 10.43 -19.12 -10.95
CA ASP A 980 10.54 -19.87 -12.20
C ASP A 980 9.33 -19.63 -13.11
N VAL A 981 8.13 -19.64 -12.53
CA VAL A 981 6.88 -19.37 -13.28
C VAL A 981 6.84 -17.93 -13.82
N SER A 982 7.36 -16.97 -13.06
CA SER A 982 7.27 -15.54 -13.40
C SER A 982 8.42 -15.02 -14.27
N TRP A 983 9.64 -15.52 -14.08
CA TRP A 983 10.85 -15.02 -14.76
C TRP A 983 11.69 -16.10 -15.46
N GLY A 984 11.24 -17.36 -15.44
CA GLY A 984 11.96 -18.46 -16.08
C GLY A 984 13.23 -18.91 -15.35
N ARG A 985 13.40 -18.54 -14.07
CA ARG A 985 14.52 -19.00 -13.23
C ARG A 985 14.09 -19.31 -11.80
N PHE A 986 14.57 -20.42 -11.24
CA PHE A 986 14.28 -20.81 -9.84
C PHE A 986 14.92 -19.89 -8.80
N TRP A 987 16.15 -19.45 -9.06
CA TRP A 987 16.96 -18.64 -8.14
C TRP A 987 17.94 -17.81 -8.96
N GLY A 988 18.24 -16.60 -8.52
CA GLY A 988 19.10 -15.64 -9.23
C GLY A 988 19.90 -14.72 -8.33
N TRP A 989 19.99 -15.03 -7.02
CA TRP A 989 20.83 -14.33 -6.05
C TRP A 989 20.54 -12.84 -5.93
N ASP A 990 19.30 -12.42 -6.19
CA ASP A 990 18.93 -11.03 -5.93
C ASP A 990 18.87 -10.74 -4.42
N PRO A 991 18.95 -9.46 -4.00
CA PRO A 991 19.01 -9.11 -2.59
C PRO A 991 17.88 -9.73 -1.75
N LYS A 992 16.66 -9.88 -2.27
CA LYS A 992 15.56 -10.48 -1.48
C LYS A 992 15.75 -11.97 -1.29
N GLU A 993 16.10 -12.69 -2.34
CA GLU A 993 16.44 -14.11 -2.28
C GLU A 993 17.59 -14.37 -1.28
N VAL A 994 18.65 -13.56 -1.35
CA VAL A 994 19.82 -13.66 -0.45
C VAL A 994 19.44 -13.41 1.00
N TRP A 995 18.70 -12.34 1.29
CA TRP A 995 18.31 -12.02 2.66
C TRP A 995 17.28 -13.00 3.22
N ALA A 996 16.42 -13.60 2.39
CA ALA A 996 15.56 -14.70 2.81
C ALA A 996 16.39 -15.92 3.25
N LEU A 997 17.42 -16.28 2.48
CA LEU A 997 18.36 -17.34 2.82
C LEU A 997 19.15 -17.04 4.11
N ILE A 998 19.67 -15.82 4.27
CA ILE A 998 20.38 -15.40 5.50
C ILE A 998 19.46 -15.55 6.73
N SER A 999 18.23 -15.02 6.65
CA SER A 999 17.24 -15.14 7.72
C SER A 999 16.98 -16.60 8.10
N PHE A 1000 16.78 -17.46 7.10
CA PHE A 1000 16.61 -18.90 7.32
C PHE A 1000 17.82 -19.53 8.02
N LEU A 1001 19.04 -19.32 7.50
CA LEU A 1001 20.27 -19.89 8.05
C LEU A 1001 20.53 -19.42 9.48
N VAL A 1002 20.25 -18.17 9.81
CA VAL A 1002 20.40 -17.63 11.17
C VAL A 1002 19.49 -18.35 12.16
N TYR A 1003 18.19 -18.48 11.85
CA TYR A 1003 17.28 -19.19 12.75
C TYR A 1003 17.62 -20.68 12.86
N VAL A 1004 18.06 -21.31 11.77
CA VAL A 1004 18.56 -22.68 11.78
C VAL A 1004 19.78 -22.80 12.68
N ALA A 1005 20.75 -21.88 12.60
CA ALA A 1005 21.94 -21.86 13.44
C ALA A 1005 21.57 -21.72 14.93
N VAL A 1006 20.58 -20.89 15.27
CA VAL A 1006 20.06 -20.76 16.64
C VAL A 1006 19.47 -22.07 17.16
N LEU A 1007 18.64 -22.76 16.36
CA LEU A 1007 18.08 -24.07 16.73
C LEU A 1007 19.17 -25.14 16.87
N HIS A 1008 20.12 -25.18 15.95
CA HIS A 1008 21.23 -26.13 15.96
C HIS A 1008 22.15 -25.87 17.16
N GLY A 1009 22.48 -24.62 17.46
CA GLY A 1009 23.28 -24.25 18.62
C GLY A 1009 22.61 -24.69 19.93
N ARG A 1010 21.27 -24.60 20.04
CA ARG A 1010 20.54 -25.13 21.19
C ARG A 1010 20.57 -26.65 21.26
N PHE A 1011 20.40 -27.33 20.12
CA PHE A 1011 20.44 -28.80 20.04
C PHE A 1011 21.83 -29.37 20.33
N ALA A 1012 22.89 -28.72 19.85
CA ALA A 1012 24.29 -29.09 20.07
C ALA A 1012 24.80 -28.73 21.48
N GLY A 1013 24.02 -27.98 22.27
CA GLY A 1013 24.41 -27.54 23.61
C GLY A 1013 25.31 -26.30 23.63
N TRP A 1014 25.52 -25.63 22.50
CA TRP A 1014 26.32 -24.41 22.40
C TRP A 1014 25.61 -23.19 22.99
N PHE A 1015 24.28 -23.15 22.89
CA PHE A 1015 23.46 -22.05 23.41
C PHE A 1015 22.70 -22.46 24.66
N ASN A 1016 22.96 -21.74 25.76
CA ASN A 1016 22.17 -21.77 26.97
C ASN A 1016 20.86 -20.96 26.80
N ASN A 1017 20.05 -20.88 27.86
CA ASN A 1017 18.78 -20.13 27.81
C ASN A 1017 18.98 -18.66 27.42
N PHE A 1018 20.06 -18.00 27.85
CA PHE A 1018 20.34 -16.61 27.49
C PHE A 1018 20.73 -16.49 26.01
N GLY A 1019 21.63 -17.35 25.51
CA GLY A 1019 22.05 -17.36 24.11
C GLY A 1019 20.89 -17.60 23.15
N LEU A 1020 19.92 -18.44 23.54
CA LEU A 1020 18.69 -18.63 22.76
C LEU A 1020 17.86 -17.34 22.68
N ILE A 1021 17.71 -16.60 23.79
CA ILE A 1021 16.98 -15.32 23.84
C ILE A 1021 17.72 -14.23 23.05
N ALA A 1022 19.06 -14.19 23.10
CA ALA A 1022 19.84 -13.31 22.23
C ALA A 1022 19.57 -13.64 20.75
N GLY A 1023 19.45 -14.93 20.42
CA GLY A 1023 19.08 -15.42 19.09
C GLY A 1023 17.73 -14.91 18.59
N THR A 1024 16.74 -14.63 19.47
CA THR A 1024 15.45 -14.07 19.02
C THR A 1024 15.58 -12.61 18.56
N VAL A 1025 16.44 -11.82 19.20
CA VAL A 1025 16.72 -10.42 18.80
C VAL A 1025 17.47 -10.40 17.47
N PHE A 1026 18.47 -11.27 17.34
CA PHE A 1026 19.26 -11.38 16.11
C PHE A 1026 18.40 -11.85 14.93
N GLY A 1027 17.60 -12.91 15.12
CA GLY A 1027 16.68 -13.42 14.11
C GLY A 1027 15.62 -12.40 13.68
N ALA A 1028 15.07 -11.62 14.62
CA ALA A 1028 14.12 -10.55 14.29
C ALA A 1028 14.78 -9.43 13.46
N THR A 1029 16.03 -9.09 13.77
CA THR A 1029 16.80 -8.11 12.99
C THR A 1029 16.99 -8.57 11.53
N MET A 1030 17.27 -9.86 11.32
CA MET A 1030 17.40 -10.41 9.97
C MET A 1030 16.07 -10.37 9.20
N ILE A 1031 14.94 -10.72 9.85
CA ILE A 1031 13.61 -10.59 9.24
C ILE A 1031 13.32 -9.15 8.84
N ILE A 1032 13.61 -8.17 9.72
CA ILE A 1032 13.42 -6.75 9.43
C ILE A 1032 14.29 -6.32 8.23
N MET A 1033 15.51 -6.84 8.13
CA MET A 1033 16.36 -6.56 6.96
C MET A 1033 15.78 -7.18 5.68
N SER A 1034 15.34 -8.44 5.69
CA SER A 1034 14.71 -9.09 4.53
C SER A 1034 13.42 -8.38 4.10
N TRP A 1035 12.60 -7.96 5.08
CA TRP A 1035 11.26 -7.42 4.84
C TRP A 1035 11.25 -5.91 4.56
N TYR A 1036 11.90 -5.09 5.40
CA TYR A 1036 11.97 -3.63 5.24
C TYR A 1036 13.29 -3.20 4.59
N GLY A 1037 14.42 -3.74 5.05
CA GLY A 1037 15.75 -3.30 4.64
C GLY A 1037 16.00 -3.45 3.13
N VAL A 1038 15.65 -4.58 2.53
CA VAL A 1038 15.83 -4.78 1.09
C VAL A 1038 14.93 -3.87 0.25
N ASN A 1039 13.70 -3.60 0.70
CA ASN A 1039 12.76 -2.78 -0.06
C ASN A 1039 13.07 -1.28 0.05
N PHE A 1040 13.57 -0.80 1.19
CA PHE A 1040 13.64 0.65 1.46
C PHE A 1040 15.00 1.16 1.94
N ALA A 1041 15.86 0.31 2.51
CA ALA A 1041 17.20 0.71 2.96
C ALA A 1041 18.27 0.51 1.89
N LEU A 1042 18.30 -0.64 1.21
CA LEU A 1042 19.25 -0.92 0.13
C LEU A 1042 19.10 0.00 -1.10
N PRO A 1043 17.89 0.36 -1.59
CA PRO A 1043 17.80 1.28 -2.74
C PRO A 1043 18.44 2.63 -2.46
N LYS A 1044 18.38 3.10 -1.21
CA LYS A 1044 19.03 4.35 -0.77
C LYS A 1044 20.56 4.26 -0.71
N LEU A 1045 21.11 3.05 -0.62
CA LEU A 1045 22.54 2.79 -0.53
C LEU A 1045 23.16 2.33 -1.86
N ALA A 1046 22.33 1.99 -2.86
CA ALA A 1046 22.76 1.35 -4.12
C ALA A 1046 22.16 2.02 -5.37
N ASP A 1047 21.97 3.35 -5.35
CA ASP A 1047 21.48 4.15 -6.48
C ASP A 1047 20.22 3.58 -7.17
N GLY A 1048 19.22 3.13 -6.39
CA GLY A 1048 17.87 2.84 -6.87
C GLY A 1048 17.61 1.46 -7.50
N ASN A 1049 18.63 0.67 -7.85
CA ASN A 1049 18.44 -0.65 -8.49
C ASN A 1049 18.52 -1.81 -7.49
N VAL A 1050 17.37 -2.42 -7.15
CA VAL A 1050 17.30 -3.50 -6.13
C VAL A 1050 16.54 -4.74 -6.60
N GLY A 1051 16.87 -5.23 -7.80
CA GLY A 1051 16.44 -6.55 -8.28
C GLY A 1051 14.93 -6.72 -8.54
N LEU A 1052 14.58 -7.79 -9.25
CA LEU A 1052 13.22 -8.03 -9.81
C LEU A 1052 12.13 -8.32 -8.77
N HIS A 1053 12.51 -8.67 -7.54
CA HIS A 1053 11.57 -8.97 -6.46
C HIS A 1053 11.22 -7.75 -5.59
N SER A 1054 11.87 -6.60 -5.78
CA SER A 1054 11.60 -5.38 -4.99
C SER A 1054 10.45 -4.58 -5.59
N TYR A 1055 9.28 -4.63 -4.94
CA TYR A 1055 8.09 -3.87 -5.33
C TYR A 1055 7.75 -2.74 -4.35
N GLY A 1056 8.52 -2.59 -3.28
CA GLY A 1056 8.31 -1.53 -2.30
C GLY A 1056 8.82 -0.20 -2.84
N THR A 1057 7.91 0.71 -3.19
CA THR A 1057 8.22 2.12 -3.45
C THR A 1057 7.78 2.94 -2.24
N GLY A 1058 8.61 3.89 -1.80
CA GLY A 1058 8.31 4.73 -0.64
C GLY A 1058 9.56 5.38 -0.03
N ALA A 1059 9.39 6.58 0.51
CA ALA A 1059 10.45 7.39 1.13
C ALA A 1059 10.15 7.66 2.61
N GLY A 1060 11.14 7.44 3.47
CA GLY A 1060 11.05 7.71 4.91
C GLY A 1060 10.96 6.43 5.75
N GLY A 1061 10.88 6.56 7.08
CA GLY A 1061 10.75 5.40 7.97
C GLY A 1061 12.07 4.80 8.49
N LEU A 1062 13.18 4.98 7.76
CA LEU A 1062 14.44 4.29 8.04
C LEU A 1062 14.98 4.62 9.43
N GLU A 1063 14.91 5.88 9.85
CA GLU A 1063 15.35 6.33 11.17
C GLU A 1063 14.56 5.65 12.30
N TYR A 1064 13.25 5.49 12.15
CA TYR A 1064 12.40 4.81 13.13
C TYR A 1064 12.71 3.32 13.21
N VAL A 1065 12.92 2.66 12.06
CA VAL A 1065 13.28 1.24 12.01
C VAL A 1065 14.69 1.02 12.59
N ALA A 1066 15.66 1.85 12.20
CA ALA A 1066 17.02 1.80 12.73
C ALA A 1066 17.05 2.07 14.23
N GLY A 1067 16.31 3.08 14.71
CA GLY A 1067 16.16 3.38 16.13
C GLY A 1067 15.51 2.24 16.92
N PHE A 1068 14.46 1.61 16.35
CA PHE A 1068 13.86 0.42 16.93
C PHE A 1068 14.88 -0.73 17.04
N VAL A 1069 15.60 -1.06 15.96
CA VAL A 1069 16.63 -2.09 15.99
C VAL A 1069 17.69 -1.75 17.05
N ALA A 1070 18.22 -0.51 17.05
CA ALA A 1070 19.20 -0.06 18.03
C ALA A 1070 18.73 -0.23 19.48
N LEU A 1071 17.48 0.13 19.79
CA LEU A 1071 16.90 -0.03 21.13
C LEU A 1071 16.88 -1.50 21.57
N ASN A 1072 16.55 -2.43 20.67
CA ASN A 1072 16.56 -3.87 20.97
C ASN A 1072 17.98 -4.37 21.29
N TRP A 1073 18.99 -3.93 20.54
CA TRP A 1073 20.39 -4.27 20.79
C TRP A 1073 20.93 -3.66 22.07
N VAL A 1074 20.53 -2.42 22.41
CA VAL A 1074 20.85 -1.78 23.69
C VAL A 1074 20.25 -2.57 24.85
N LEU A 1075 18.97 -2.98 24.78
CA LEU A 1075 18.35 -3.81 25.80
C LEU A 1075 19.08 -5.15 25.97
N LEU A 1076 19.45 -5.80 24.86
CA LEU A 1076 20.24 -7.03 24.88
C LEU A 1076 21.63 -6.80 25.50
N GLY A 1077 22.27 -5.67 25.21
CA GLY A 1077 23.56 -5.28 25.79
C GLY A 1077 23.49 -5.10 27.31
N ILE A 1078 22.48 -4.38 27.80
CA ILE A 1078 22.23 -4.20 29.24
C ILE A 1078 21.95 -5.54 29.93
N ALA A 1079 21.09 -6.37 29.32
CA ALA A 1079 20.79 -7.71 29.83
C ALA A 1079 22.02 -8.61 29.86
N SER A 1080 22.87 -8.53 28.83
CA SER A 1080 24.13 -9.27 28.74
C SER A 1080 25.07 -8.84 29.86
N ALA A 1081 25.31 -7.53 30.00
CA ALA A 1081 26.19 -6.99 31.04
C ALA A 1081 25.75 -7.44 32.45
N ARG A 1082 24.44 -7.36 32.75
CA ARG A 1082 23.90 -7.84 34.03
C ARG A 1082 24.04 -9.36 34.18
N PHE A 1083 23.72 -10.13 33.14
CA PHE A 1083 23.86 -11.59 33.17
C PHE A 1083 25.30 -12.00 33.43
N TRP A 1084 26.27 -11.43 32.73
CA TRP A 1084 27.69 -11.71 32.93
C TRP A 1084 28.16 -11.27 34.32
N TYR A 1085 27.79 -10.08 34.79
CA TYR A 1085 28.15 -9.62 36.13
C TYR A 1085 27.67 -10.57 37.24
N GLU A 1086 26.43 -11.07 37.15
CA GLU A 1086 25.85 -11.95 38.17
C GLU A 1086 26.31 -13.42 38.06
N THR A 1087 26.94 -13.82 36.94
CA THR A 1087 27.32 -15.23 36.65
C THR A 1087 28.82 -15.47 36.48
N SER A 1088 29.65 -14.42 36.42
CA SER A 1088 31.07 -14.50 36.05
C SER A 1088 31.99 -15.07 37.15
N ASP A 1089 31.67 -14.91 38.43
CA ASP A 1089 32.47 -15.53 39.49
C ASP A 1089 32.14 -17.01 39.64
N LYS A 1090 33.17 -17.85 39.63
CA LYS A 1090 33.09 -19.25 40.05
C LYS A 1090 33.29 -19.29 41.56
N VAL A 1091 32.33 -19.85 42.30
CA VAL A 1091 32.50 -20.06 43.75
C VAL A 1091 33.25 -21.38 43.93
N GLU A 1092 34.37 -21.38 44.67
CA GLU A 1092 35.04 -22.62 45.08
C GLU A 1092 34.13 -23.42 46.03
N PRO A 1093 34.11 -24.77 45.93
CA PRO A 1093 33.20 -25.61 46.72
C PRO A 1093 33.26 -25.36 48.25
N GLU A 1094 34.41 -24.91 48.76
CA GLU A 1094 34.70 -24.72 50.19
C GLU A 1094 33.91 -23.60 50.88
N GLN A 1095 33.25 -22.68 50.16
CA GLN A 1095 32.47 -21.59 50.78
C GLN A 1095 30.98 -21.87 50.99
N VAL A 1096 30.50 -23.06 50.61
CA VAL A 1096 29.07 -23.42 50.73
C VAL A 1096 28.76 -24.30 51.95
N ASP A 1097 29.79 -24.81 52.62
CA ASP A 1097 29.66 -25.57 53.87
C ASP A 1097 29.65 -24.66 55.11
N LYS A 1098 28.50 -24.04 55.36
CA LYS A 1098 28.03 -23.93 56.74
C LYS A 1098 26.63 -24.51 56.81
N PRO A 1099 26.44 -25.69 57.43
CA PRO A 1099 25.09 -26.15 57.74
C PRO A 1099 24.41 -25.07 58.56
N LEU A 1100 23.27 -24.57 58.07
CA LEU A 1100 22.34 -23.78 58.88
C LEU A 1100 22.07 -24.58 60.15
N LYS A 1101 22.35 -23.99 61.31
CA LYS A 1101 22.03 -24.62 62.61
C LYS A 1101 20.54 -24.93 62.62
N ALA A 1102 20.20 -26.13 63.06
CA ALA A 1102 18.84 -26.67 63.11
C ALA A 1102 17.86 -25.91 64.03
N GLU A 1103 18.22 -24.72 64.52
CA GLU A 1103 17.41 -23.92 65.47
C GLU A 1103 16.70 -22.73 64.80
N GLU A 1104 16.93 -22.42 63.52
CA GLU A 1104 16.28 -21.28 62.83
C GLU A 1104 15.07 -21.67 61.93
N ILE A 1105 14.66 -22.93 61.92
CA ILE A 1105 13.44 -23.38 61.21
C ILE A 1105 12.32 -23.58 62.23
N LEU A 1106 11.88 -22.49 62.88
CA LEU A 1106 10.58 -22.44 63.54
C LEU A 1106 10.17 -20.98 63.73
N VAL A 1107 8.90 -20.71 63.40
CA VAL A 1107 8.11 -19.47 63.57
C VAL A 1107 8.09 -18.51 62.37
N GLU A 1108 7.09 -18.69 61.48
CA GLU A 1108 5.98 -17.71 61.32
C GLU A 1108 4.79 -18.28 60.52
N HIS A 1109 3.79 -18.76 61.28
CA HIS A 1109 2.33 -18.69 61.11
C HIS A 1109 1.67 -18.77 59.72
N VAL A 1110 0.95 -19.88 59.49
CA VAL A 1110 -0.38 -19.86 58.86
C VAL A 1110 -1.34 -20.54 59.84
N GLU A 1111 -2.27 -19.78 60.41
CA GLU A 1111 -3.45 -20.32 61.10
C GLU A 1111 -4.32 -21.07 60.07
N ALA A 1112 -4.54 -22.36 60.32
CA ALA A 1112 -5.59 -23.14 59.67
C ALA A 1112 -6.45 -23.79 60.76
N GLU A 1113 -7.71 -23.38 60.78
CA GLU A 1113 -8.80 -23.93 61.58
C GLU A 1113 -8.86 -25.46 61.44
N VAL A 1114 -8.79 -26.14 62.58
CA VAL A 1114 -8.96 -27.59 62.72
C VAL A 1114 -10.46 -27.87 62.88
N VAL A 1115 -11.05 -28.58 61.92
CA VAL A 1115 -12.31 -29.30 62.14
C VAL A 1115 -11.96 -30.75 62.45
N GLU A 1116 -12.24 -31.18 63.68
CA GLU A 1116 -12.04 -32.55 64.16
C GLU A 1116 -12.92 -33.58 63.42
N PRO A 1117 -12.43 -34.82 63.21
CA PRO A 1117 -13.28 -35.95 62.88
C PRO A 1117 -13.75 -36.67 64.16
N GLY A 1118 -15.03 -36.52 64.48
CA GLY A 1118 -15.75 -37.29 65.47
C GLY A 1118 -16.17 -38.68 64.95
N ASN A 1119 -15.48 -39.67 65.48
CA ASN A 1119 -15.74 -41.11 65.53
C ASN A 1119 -17.24 -41.55 65.63
N LYS A 1120 -17.70 -42.50 64.79
CA LYS A 1120 -18.27 -43.82 65.19
C LYS A 1120 -18.99 -44.58 64.05
N ALA A 1121 -18.69 -45.88 64.01
CA ALA A 1121 -19.37 -47.04 63.39
C ALA A 1121 -19.21 -47.25 61.88
#